data_AF-A0A846ACT5-F1
#
_entry.id   AF-A0A846ACT5-F1
#
_cell.length_a   1.000
_cell.length_b   1.000
_cell.length_c   1.000
_cell.angle_alpha   90.00
_cell.angle_beta   90.00
_cell.angle_gamma   90.00
#
_symmetry.space_group_name_H-M   'P 1'
#
loop_
_entity.id
_entity.type
_entity.pdbx_description
1 polymer ?
#
loop_
_entity_poly.entity_id
_entity_poly.type
_entity_poly.pdbx_seq_one_letter_code
_entity_poly.pdbx_strand_id
1 'polypeptide(L)'
;MVRELERVNQGEFPETAPTANPVFYRTYSRKTENGRETWVEVCDRTINGLRKLGQLTPEETDLLYRMQSQLKAMSSGRWLWVGGTEWITQPQNFSGAYNCSSTNIMDWRAFGLLMDLAMMGCGTGAVLEGDYINQLPPIRNQLNLTLRGEIGSTPAELRREFTELKFDGDQVEIYVGDSRQGWVGSYQALLELSTDERFSGEVKVIIDLSDVRPAGEQLKGFGGVANPVKLPELYQRCGNILNQAVGRQLNSVECCLLIDEAAVTIVAGNIRRCLPEGSLVHTTSGLVSIEKIRIGDRVLTSKGFYPVTNFFDQGTQSLSRIQTEDGYFECTADHKVAVLQDLYGNYKMIKAKDLQEGDRLIFVPQAIPGTPTELPELKGVTSHGAKSITVPALTSEVAYFLGYLHGDGSIASDGTRVIFRVHQDSPEILERLINVAQEFGLETHTLRTPEQCKTTAYELQLNSSILNKYLSQFKQSFTSITIPDCILMGTKEIRQAYLAGLADADGCHSQGVLVASVYQDFLRQVQALYASLGITTRLCGSVRKRTGKSEGELVTVGESAFEAVEKLMMSYSTQFPVQKRNRPKCFKDHGFPKEMVRPLVNTYQYHWNNSQKQMIAPTVKKFVADATDLIPVKVKKVEMDVREASTYDIEVASIHEFVCEGVLVANSAGMRQGNSSDRLFAVAKDNLWRQDENGNWGIDPERDALRMANHTHVFHHKPTLEESVEAVRKQFYSGEGAIQWAGEAVARANRDLVSTPEIKRDFLKAYGEDNAKKWFQEHYPNISNDELEHRLARLGLNPCGS
;
A
#
# COMPACT_ATOMS: atom_id res chain seq x y z
N MET A 1 -49.39 8.42 23.65
CA MET A 1 -49.76 7.58 22.51
C MET A 1 -48.89 8.00 21.33
N VAL A 2 -47.62 7.58 21.34
CA VAL A 2 -46.66 7.83 20.26
C VAL A 2 -46.52 6.48 19.58
N ARG A 3 -46.93 6.39 18.32
CA ARG A 3 -46.88 5.16 17.51
C ARG A 3 -45.47 4.56 17.62
N GLU A 4 -45.38 3.39 18.22
CA GLU A 4 -44.30 2.46 17.99
C GLU A 4 -44.24 2.20 16.49
N LEU A 5 -43.28 2.81 15.81
CA LEU A 5 -42.82 2.28 14.54
C LEU A 5 -41.99 1.05 14.89
N GLU A 6 -42.63 -0.12 14.90
CA GLU A 6 -41.94 -1.38 14.75
C GLU A 6 -40.99 -1.24 13.55
N ARG A 7 -39.68 -1.19 13.81
CA ARG A 7 -38.71 -1.42 12.76
C ARG A 7 -38.83 -2.89 12.40
N VAL A 8 -39.70 -3.17 11.43
CA VAL A 8 -39.70 -4.45 10.74
C VAL A 8 -38.34 -4.55 10.07
N ASN A 9 -37.45 -5.38 10.63
CA ASN A 9 -36.16 -5.71 10.05
C ASN A 9 -36.41 -6.61 8.84
N GLN A 10 -36.87 -6.05 7.72
CA GLN A 10 -36.79 -6.71 6.42
C GLN A 10 -35.40 -6.45 5.86
N GLY A 11 -34.38 -7.04 6.47
CA GLY A 11 -33.04 -7.05 5.88
C GLY A 11 -33.07 -7.88 4.60
N GLU A 12 -32.61 -7.31 3.47
CA GLU A 12 -32.43 -8.06 2.20
C GLU A 12 -31.41 -9.20 2.32
N PHE A 13 -30.67 -9.27 3.43
CA PHE A 13 -29.61 -10.24 3.69
C PHE A 13 -29.84 -10.94 5.05
N PRO A 14 -29.44 -12.22 5.20
CA PRO A 14 -29.58 -12.98 6.44
C PRO A 14 -28.85 -12.33 7.62
N GLU A 15 -29.45 -12.40 8.81
CA GLU A 15 -28.83 -11.90 10.05
C GLU A 15 -27.50 -12.63 10.37
N THR A 16 -27.33 -13.87 9.89
CA THR A 16 -26.09 -14.66 10.02
C THR A 16 -24.94 -14.14 9.15
N ALA A 17 -25.19 -13.19 8.24
CA ALA A 17 -24.18 -12.60 7.35
C ALA A 17 -24.07 -11.08 7.56
N PRO A 18 -23.60 -10.62 8.73
CA PRO A 18 -23.65 -9.20 9.13
C PRO A 18 -22.84 -8.27 8.21
N THR A 19 -21.84 -8.79 7.50
CA THR A 19 -21.03 -8.01 6.54
C THR A 19 -21.64 -7.95 5.14
N ALA A 20 -22.69 -8.72 4.83
CA ALA A 20 -23.23 -8.84 3.47
C ALA A 20 -23.79 -7.52 2.95
N ASN A 21 -24.63 -6.85 3.75
CA ASN A 21 -25.23 -5.57 3.39
C ASN A 21 -24.19 -4.47 3.07
N PRO A 22 -23.20 -4.17 3.94
CA PRO A 22 -22.18 -3.16 3.62
C PRO A 22 -21.20 -3.60 2.52
N VAL A 23 -20.92 -4.90 2.35
CA VAL A 23 -20.13 -5.39 1.19
C VAL A 23 -20.87 -5.16 -0.12
N PHE A 24 -22.16 -5.52 -0.16
CA PHE A 24 -23.01 -5.39 -1.32
C PHE A 24 -23.10 -3.93 -1.79
N TYR A 25 -23.49 -3.02 -0.88
CA TYR A 25 -23.65 -1.62 -1.27
C TYR A 25 -22.34 -0.96 -1.69
N ARG A 26 -21.19 -1.32 -1.11
CA ARG A 26 -19.90 -0.75 -1.53
C ARG A 26 -19.41 -1.31 -2.87
N THR A 27 -19.64 -2.60 -3.14
CA THR A 27 -18.88 -3.34 -4.15
C THR A 27 -19.70 -3.74 -5.38
N TYR A 28 -20.98 -4.05 -5.21
CA TYR A 28 -21.82 -4.65 -6.26
C TYR A 28 -23.02 -3.76 -6.65
N SER A 29 -23.50 -2.94 -5.71
CA SER A 29 -24.56 -1.96 -5.95
C SER A 29 -24.02 -0.75 -6.72
N ARG A 30 -24.51 -0.58 -7.95
CA ARG A 30 -24.14 0.56 -8.80
C ARG A 30 -24.95 1.79 -8.42
N LYS A 31 -24.39 2.96 -8.72
CA LYS A 31 -25.12 4.23 -8.66
C LYS A 31 -25.93 4.42 -9.94
N THR A 32 -27.22 4.65 -9.80
CA THR A 32 -28.18 5.00 -10.85
C THR A 32 -28.71 6.41 -10.59
N GLU A 33 -29.52 6.95 -11.51
CA GLU A 33 -30.17 8.25 -11.33
C GLU A 33 -31.08 8.30 -10.09
N ASN A 34 -31.64 7.15 -9.71
CA ASN A 34 -32.59 7.00 -8.61
C ASN A 34 -31.94 6.63 -7.27
N GLY A 35 -30.62 6.47 -7.22
CA GLY A 35 -29.90 6.08 -6.00
C GLY A 35 -28.92 4.94 -6.23
N ARG A 36 -28.75 4.08 -5.22
CA ARG A 36 -27.95 2.86 -5.35
C ARG A 36 -28.87 1.66 -5.53
N GLU A 37 -28.48 0.72 -6.38
CA GLU A 37 -29.26 -0.51 -6.61
C GLU A 37 -29.44 -1.31 -5.31
N THR A 38 -30.66 -1.75 -5.05
CA THR A 38 -31.03 -2.75 -4.04
C THR A 38 -30.58 -4.16 -4.44
N TRP A 39 -30.58 -5.12 -3.51
CA TRP A 39 -30.24 -6.51 -3.84
C TRP A 39 -31.16 -7.09 -4.91
N VAL A 40 -32.45 -6.75 -4.84
CA VAL A 40 -33.47 -7.16 -5.80
C VAL A 40 -33.15 -6.60 -7.19
N GLU A 41 -32.86 -5.30 -7.30
CA GLU A 41 -32.49 -4.68 -8.58
C GLU A 41 -31.22 -5.26 -9.18
N VAL A 42 -30.21 -5.60 -8.36
CA VAL A 42 -29.00 -6.28 -8.84
C VAL A 42 -29.33 -7.69 -9.29
N CYS A 43 -30.18 -8.44 -8.57
CA CYS A 43 -30.65 -9.75 -9.03
C CYS A 43 -31.39 -9.64 -10.36
N ASP A 44 -32.34 -8.72 -10.48
CA ASP A 44 -33.10 -8.48 -11.70
C ASP A 44 -32.15 -8.17 -12.86
N ARG A 45 -31.23 -7.22 -12.70
CA ARG A 45 -30.28 -6.82 -13.74
C ARG A 45 -29.38 -7.99 -14.16
N THR A 46 -28.73 -8.64 -13.20
CA THR A 46 -27.71 -9.65 -13.48
C THR A 46 -28.31 -10.94 -14.02
N ILE A 47 -29.48 -11.36 -13.54
CA ILE A 47 -30.20 -12.54 -14.04
C ILE A 47 -30.84 -12.25 -15.40
N ASN A 48 -31.41 -11.06 -15.64
CA ASN A 48 -31.86 -10.68 -16.98
C ASN A 48 -30.69 -10.65 -17.98
N GLY A 49 -29.51 -10.20 -17.53
CA GLY A 49 -28.26 -10.30 -18.28
C GLY A 49 -27.93 -11.75 -18.65
N LEU A 50 -27.95 -12.66 -17.68
CA LEU A 50 -27.71 -14.10 -17.91
C LEU A 50 -28.78 -14.73 -18.80
N ARG A 51 -30.05 -14.39 -18.63
CA ARG A 51 -31.15 -14.89 -19.47
C ARG A 51 -30.91 -14.54 -20.93
N LYS A 52 -30.55 -13.29 -21.22
CA LYS A 52 -30.22 -12.84 -22.57
C LYS A 52 -28.96 -13.51 -23.11
N LEU A 53 -27.90 -13.59 -22.30
CA LEU A 53 -26.61 -14.14 -22.72
C LEU A 53 -26.66 -15.65 -22.96
N GLY A 54 -27.21 -16.39 -21.99
CA GLY A 54 -27.29 -17.86 -21.99
C GLY A 54 -28.53 -18.42 -22.70
N GLN A 55 -29.41 -17.56 -23.23
CA GLN A 55 -30.69 -17.95 -23.84
C GLN A 55 -31.53 -18.86 -22.93
N LEU A 56 -31.52 -18.55 -21.63
CA LEU A 56 -32.08 -19.40 -20.60
C LEU A 56 -33.60 -19.50 -20.71
N THR A 57 -34.15 -20.68 -20.40
CA THR A 57 -35.60 -20.86 -20.33
C THR A 57 -36.20 -20.07 -19.16
N PRO A 58 -37.51 -19.82 -19.14
CA PRO A 58 -38.17 -19.22 -17.99
C PRO A 58 -37.92 -19.99 -16.68
N GLU A 59 -37.91 -21.32 -16.75
CA GLU A 59 -37.67 -22.20 -15.60
C GLU A 59 -36.23 -22.09 -15.07
N GLU A 60 -35.25 -22.07 -15.96
CA GLU A 60 -33.84 -21.86 -15.60
C GLU A 60 -33.62 -20.47 -15.00
N THR A 61 -34.26 -19.45 -15.59
CA THR A 61 -34.20 -18.07 -15.10
C THR A 61 -34.80 -17.96 -13.70
N ASP A 62 -35.96 -18.57 -13.44
CA ASP A 62 -36.58 -18.62 -12.11
C ASP A 62 -35.66 -19.32 -11.10
N LEU A 63 -35.05 -20.44 -11.48
CA LEU A 63 -34.12 -21.16 -10.62
C LEU A 63 -32.93 -20.29 -10.24
N LEU A 64 -32.26 -19.67 -11.21
CA LEU A 64 -31.13 -18.78 -10.94
C LEU A 64 -31.54 -17.57 -10.10
N TYR A 65 -32.71 -17.00 -10.36
CA TYR A 65 -33.25 -15.89 -9.58
C TYR A 65 -33.48 -16.30 -8.12
N ARG A 66 -34.09 -17.46 -7.87
CA ARG A 66 -34.27 -18.01 -6.51
C ARG A 66 -32.94 -18.27 -5.83
N MET A 67 -31.98 -18.88 -6.53
CA MET A 67 -30.68 -19.21 -5.93
C MET A 67 -29.88 -17.96 -5.59
N GLN A 68 -29.88 -16.95 -6.46
CA GLN A 68 -29.18 -15.70 -6.21
C GLN A 68 -29.88 -14.86 -5.16
N SER A 69 -31.19 -14.62 -5.28
CA SER A 69 -31.94 -13.83 -4.29
C SER A 69 -31.83 -14.40 -2.86
N GLN A 70 -31.79 -15.73 -2.72
CA GLN A 70 -31.59 -16.42 -1.44
C GLN A 70 -30.12 -16.58 -1.02
N LEU A 71 -29.18 -16.02 -1.78
CA LEU A 71 -27.72 -16.07 -1.54
C LEU A 71 -27.15 -17.50 -1.47
N LYS A 72 -27.82 -18.46 -2.12
CA LYS A 72 -27.41 -19.87 -2.16
C LYS A 72 -26.37 -20.14 -3.24
N ALA A 73 -26.47 -19.43 -4.36
CA ALA A 73 -25.48 -19.43 -5.42
C ALA A 73 -25.50 -18.06 -6.12
N MET A 74 -24.32 -17.49 -6.36
CA MET A 74 -24.18 -16.18 -6.98
C MET A 74 -23.22 -16.26 -8.17
N SER A 75 -23.43 -15.35 -9.12
CA SER A 75 -22.46 -15.11 -10.18
C SER A 75 -21.16 -14.48 -9.63
N SER A 76 -20.12 -14.40 -10.46
CA SER A 76 -18.84 -13.81 -10.05
C SER A 76 -19.03 -12.36 -9.60
N GLY A 77 -18.17 -11.86 -8.70
CA GLY A 77 -18.21 -10.46 -8.27
C GLY A 77 -18.14 -9.48 -9.44
N ARG A 78 -17.48 -9.87 -10.54
CA ARG A 78 -17.48 -9.08 -11.78
C ARG A 78 -18.86 -9.00 -12.39
N TRP A 79 -19.51 -10.15 -12.57
CA TRP A 79 -20.83 -10.21 -13.18
C TRP A 79 -21.87 -9.51 -12.30
N LEU A 80 -21.76 -9.58 -10.98
CA LEU A 80 -22.61 -8.78 -10.08
C LEU A 80 -22.50 -7.27 -10.37
N TRP A 81 -21.29 -6.79 -10.67
CA TRP A 81 -21.04 -5.40 -11.01
C TRP A 81 -21.45 -5.01 -12.45
N VAL A 82 -21.11 -5.80 -13.48
CA VAL A 82 -21.29 -5.41 -14.89
C VAL A 82 -22.42 -6.13 -15.61
N GLY A 83 -22.84 -7.30 -15.14
CA GLY A 83 -23.83 -8.16 -15.80
C GLY A 83 -25.15 -7.43 -16.02
N GLY A 84 -25.69 -7.47 -17.23
CA GLY A 84 -26.94 -6.81 -17.59
C GLY A 84 -26.88 -5.27 -17.71
N THR A 85 -25.70 -4.65 -17.58
CA THR A 85 -25.52 -3.21 -17.88
C THR A 85 -25.39 -2.95 -19.37
N GLU A 86 -25.68 -1.73 -19.85
CA GLU A 86 -25.44 -1.38 -21.26
C GLU A 86 -23.96 -1.51 -21.64
N TRP A 87 -23.05 -1.16 -20.72
CA TRP A 87 -21.60 -1.27 -20.93
C TRP A 87 -21.17 -2.68 -21.35
N ILE A 88 -21.67 -3.74 -20.70
CA ILE A 88 -21.28 -5.12 -21.03
C ILE A 88 -21.96 -5.65 -22.30
N THR A 89 -23.02 -4.98 -22.78
CA THR A 89 -23.66 -5.36 -24.06
C THR A 89 -22.86 -4.92 -25.27
N GLN A 90 -21.91 -4.00 -25.09
CA GLN A 90 -21.00 -3.57 -26.14
C GLN A 90 -19.97 -4.68 -26.42
N PRO A 91 -19.85 -5.19 -27.66
CA PRO A 91 -18.98 -6.31 -27.98
C PRO A 91 -17.53 -6.13 -27.53
N GLN A 92 -16.99 -4.92 -27.60
CA GLN A 92 -15.61 -4.58 -27.19
C GLN A 92 -15.33 -4.69 -25.68
N ASN A 93 -16.37 -4.87 -24.86
CA ASN A 93 -16.26 -4.93 -23.39
C ASN A 93 -16.52 -6.33 -22.84
N PHE A 94 -16.77 -7.34 -23.69
CA PHE A 94 -17.20 -8.67 -23.25
C PHE A 94 -16.22 -9.32 -22.26
N SER A 95 -14.92 -9.13 -22.46
CA SER A 95 -13.86 -9.64 -21.58
C SER A 95 -13.91 -9.00 -20.19
N GLY A 96 -14.53 -7.83 -20.07
CA GLY A 96 -14.89 -7.20 -18.82
C GLY A 96 -15.85 -8.00 -17.95
N ALA A 97 -16.52 -9.04 -18.47
CA ALA A 97 -17.30 -10.00 -17.67
C ALA A 97 -16.43 -11.02 -16.92
N TYR A 98 -15.18 -11.18 -17.32
CA TYR A 98 -14.24 -12.15 -16.77
C TYR A 98 -13.31 -11.48 -15.76
N ASN A 99 -13.04 -12.16 -14.65
CA ASN A 99 -12.12 -11.66 -13.61
C ASN A 99 -10.66 -11.96 -13.92
N CYS A 100 -10.42 -13.11 -14.56
CA CYS A 100 -9.10 -13.63 -14.85
C CYS A 100 -9.11 -14.22 -16.25
N SER A 101 -7.95 -14.19 -16.90
CA SER A 101 -7.70 -14.73 -18.22
C SER A 101 -6.32 -15.38 -18.25
N SER A 102 -6.11 -16.28 -19.20
CA SER A 102 -4.79 -16.79 -19.54
C SER A 102 -4.71 -16.92 -21.05
N THR A 103 -3.56 -16.60 -21.65
CA THR A 103 -3.32 -16.81 -23.07
C THR A 103 -1.93 -17.39 -23.32
N ASN A 104 -1.79 -18.10 -24.43
CA ASN A 104 -0.50 -18.57 -24.92
C ASN A 104 0.18 -17.46 -25.70
N ILE A 105 1.48 -17.27 -25.49
CA ILE A 105 2.25 -16.24 -26.20
C ILE A 105 2.82 -16.83 -27.48
N MET A 106 2.14 -16.58 -28.59
CA MET A 106 2.51 -17.13 -29.91
C MET A 106 2.74 -16.05 -30.96
N ASP A 107 2.18 -14.84 -30.78
CA ASP A 107 2.31 -13.70 -31.68
C ASP A 107 2.25 -12.36 -30.93
N TRP A 108 2.49 -11.24 -31.62
CA TRP A 108 2.43 -9.90 -31.03
C TRP A 108 1.02 -9.48 -30.59
N ARG A 109 -0.02 -10.08 -31.19
CA ARG A 109 -1.42 -9.84 -30.81
C ARG A 109 -1.71 -10.38 -29.42
N ALA A 110 -1.07 -11.47 -29.00
CA ALA A 110 -1.18 -12.00 -27.65
C ALA A 110 -0.71 -10.99 -26.60
N PHE A 111 0.38 -10.26 -26.85
CA PHE A 111 0.87 -9.19 -25.96
C PHE A 111 -0.11 -8.01 -25.91
N GLY A 112 -0.60 -7.56 -27.07
CA GLY A 112 -1.64 -6.52 -27.15
C GLY A 112 -2.93 -6.92 -26.41
N LEU A 113 -3.36 -8.17 -26.56
CA LEU A 113 -4.52 -8.73 -25.86
C LEU A 113 -4.32 -8.71 -24.34
N LEU A 114 -3.15 -9.08 -23.83
CA LEU A 114 -2.87 -9.02 -22.38
C LEU A 114 -2.89 -7.58 -21.86
N MET A 115 -2.37 -6.61 -22.63
CA MET A 115 -2.50 -5.20 -22.26
C MET A 115 -3.97 -4.76 -22.22
N ASP A 116 -4.76 -5.12 -23.25
CA ASP A 116 -6.20 -4.78 -23.33
C ASP A 116 -6.99 -5.35 -22.14
N LEU A 117 -6.78 -6.63 -21.84
CA LEU A 117 -7.42 -7.33 -20.72
C LEU A 117 -7.05 -6.72 -19.37
N ALA A 118 -5.78 -6.38 -19.16
CA ALA A 118 -5.31 -5.72 -17.94
C ALA A 118 -5.95 -4.32 -17.77
N MET A 119 -6.11 -3.55 -18.85
CA MET A 119 -6.80 -2.25 -18.82
C MET A 119 -8.30 -2.36 -18.52
N MET A 120 -8.92 -3.53 -18.75
CA MET A 120 -10.29 -3.85 -18.31
C MET A 120 -10.37 -4.41 -16.89
N GLY A 121 -9.26 -4.37 -16.16
CA GLY A 121 -9.14 -4.91 -14.81
C GLY A 121 -9.28 -6.43 -14.75
N CYS A 122 -9.11 -7.14 -15.87
CA CYS A 122 -9.01 -8.60 -15.86
C CYS A 122 -7.58 -8.99 -15.46
N GLY A 123 -7.42 -9.93 -14.54
CA GLY A 123 -6.12 -10.52 -14.23
C GLY A 123 -5.60 -11.28 -15.45
N THR A 124 -4.36 -11.03 -15.85
CA THR A 124 -3.78 -11.58 -17.08
C THR A 124 -2.68 -12.60 -16.77
N GLY A 125 -2.97 -13.86 -17.06
CA GLY A 125 -2.00 -14.95 -17.11
C GLY A 125 -1.41 -15.09 -18.51
N ALA A 126 -0.12 -15.46 -18.56
CA ALA A 126 0.57 -15.74 -19.80
C ALA A 126 1.28 -17.09 -19.67
N VAL A 127 1.13 -17.94 -20.69
CA VAL A 127 1.84 -19.22 -20.82
C VAL A 127 3.04 -19.00 -21.74
N LEU A 128 4.23 -19.15 -21.18
CA LEU A 128 5.52 -18.82 -21.80
C LEU A 128 6.38 -20.05 -22.07
N GLU A 129 5.74 -21.20 -22.36
CA GLU A 129 6.45 -22.43 -22.71
C GLU A 129 7.08 -22.35 -24.09
N GLY A 130 8.19 -23.08 -24.29
CA GLY A 130 8.98 -23.08 -25.52
C GLY A 130 8.14 -23.31 -26.78
N ASP A 131 7.21 -24.25 -26.74
CA ASP A 131 6.35 -24.60 -27.89
C ASP A 131 5.48 -23.42 -28.37
N TYR A 132 5.21 -22.43 -27.53
CA TYR A 132 4.47 -21.23 -27.89
C TYR A 132 5.41 -20.10 -28.30
N ILE A 133 6.39 -19.75 -27.45
CA ILE A 133 7.25 -18.59 -27.69
C ILE A 133 8.18 -18.79 -28.91
N ASN A 134 8.51 -20.03 -29.25
CA ASN A 134 9.30 -20.35 -30.45
C ASN A 134 8.52 -20.07 -31.76
N GLN A 135 7.23 -19.74 -31.70
CA GLN A 135 6.44 -19.31 -32.86
C GLN A 135 6.62 -17.81 -33.16
N LEU A 136 7.16 -17.02 -32.22
CA LEU A 136 7.44 -15.61 -32.44
C LEU A 136 8.53 -15.42 -33.50
N PRO A 137 8.39 -14.46 -34.43
CA PRO A 137 9.42 -14.21 -35.43
C PRO A 137 10.74 -13.74 -34.78
N PRO A 138 11.90 -14.07 -35.36
CA PRO A 138 13.16 -13.51 -34.91
C PRO A 138 13.17 -11.99 -35.09
N ILE A 139 13.69 -11.28 -34.10
CA ILE A 139 13.83 -9.82 -34.17
C ILE A 139 14.82 -9.48 -35.29
N ARG A 140 14.44 -8.57 -36.18
CA ARG A 140 15.27 -8.18 -37.34
C ARG A 140 15.60 -6.71 -37.41
N ASN A 141 14.75 -5.86 -36.83
CA ASN A 141 14.88 -4.42 -36.96
C ASN A 141 15.43 -3.82 -35.66
N GLN A 142 16.43 -2.97 -35.77
CA GLN A 142 16.93 -2.18 -34.65
C GLN A 142 16.09 -0.90 -34.55
N LEU A 143 15.37 -0.73 -33.45
CA LEU A 143 14.46 0.40 -33.25
C LEU A 143 15.18 1.58 -32.59
N ASN A 144 15.27 2.71 -33.29
CA ASN A 144 15.80 3.96 -32.76
C ASN A 144 14.64 4.88 -32.36
N LEU A 145 14.32 4.92 -31.06
CA LEU A 145 13.11 5.54 -30.53
C LEU A 145 13.33 7.01 -30.18
N THR A 146 12.41 7.87 -30.60
CA THR A 146 12.33 9.28 -30.18
C THR A 146 10.91 9.59 -29.71
N LEU A 147 10.77 10.22 -28.53
CA LEU A 147 9.48 10.69 -28.03
C LEU A 147 9.20 12.11 -28.52
N ARG A 148 7.97 12.39 -28.92
CA ARG A 148 7.49 13.70 -29.38
C ARG A 148 6.17 14.04 -28.70
N GLY A 149 5.96 15.33 -28.42
CA GLY A 149 4.70 15.82 -27.85
C GLY A 149 4.59 15.59 -26.35
N GLU A 150 4.06 16.59 -25.64
CA GLU A 150 3.74 16.45 -24.21
C GLU A 150 2.32 15.90 -24.05
N ILE A 151 2.13 15.00 -23.08
CA ILE A 151 0.82 14.45 -22.75
C ILE A 151 -0.16 15.60 -22.46
N GLY A 152 -1.35 15.54 -23.06
CA GLY A 152 -2.39 16.55 -22.90
C GLY A 152 -2.22 17.81 -23.75
N SER A 153 -1.24 17.84 -24.67
CA SER A 153 -1.05 18.98 -25.60
C SER A 153 -2.21 19.14 -26.56
N THR A 154 -2.82 18.05 -27.03
CA THR A 154 -3.96 18.10 -27.94
C THR A 154 -5.26 18.35 -27.15
N PRO A 155 -6.06 19.37 -27.51
CA PRO A 155 -7.39 19.61 -26.93
C PRO A 155 -8.30 18.38 -27.04
N ALA A 156 -9.14 18.14 -26.03
CA ALA A 156 -9.91 16.90 -25.89
C ALA A 156 -10.75 16.54 -27.13
N GLU A 157 -11.31 17.54 -27.81
CA GLU A 157 -12.12 17.42 -29.01
C GLU A 157 -11.33 17.08 -30.29
N LEU A 158 -10.00 17.21 -30.26
CA LEU A 158 -9.10 16.93 -31.38
C LEU A 158 -8.26 15.67 -31.19
N ARG A 159 -8.31 15.03 -30.01
CA ARG A 159 -7.53 13.83 -29.70
C ARG A 159 -7.98 12.67 -30.58
N ARG A 160 -7.03 11.95 -31.19
CA ARG A 160 -7.32 10.69 -31.89
C ARG A 160 -7.76 9.65 -30.87
N GLU A 161 -8.78 8.87 -31.19
CA GLU A 161 -9.18 7.74 -30.35
C GLU A 161 -8.26 6.53 -30.55
N PHE A 162 -7.91 6.23 -31.80
CA PHE A 162 -7.08 5.08 -32.18
C PHE A 162 -5.68 5.52 -32.60
N THR A 163 -4.72 4.61 -32.41
CA THR A 163 -3.35 4.85 -32.83
C THR A 163 -3.24 4.87 -34.35
N GLU A 164 -2.53 5.87 -34.88
CA GLU A 164 -2.27 6.06 -36.31
C GLU A 164 -0.77 5.90 -36.58
N LEU A 165 -0.41 5.14 -37.62
CA LEU A 165 0.96 4.93 -38.06
C LEU A 165 1.21 5.65 -39.39
N LYS A 166 2.28 6.43 -39.48
CA LYS A 166 2.76 7.02 -40.75
C LYS A 166 4.14 6.52 -41.08
N PHE A 167 4.30 6.04 -42.32
CA PHE A 167 5.55 5.49 -42.83
C PHE A 167 6.19 6.48 -43.81
N ASP A 168 7.46 6.80 -43.60
CA ASP A 168 8.29 7.61 -44.49
C ASP A 168 9.69 6.99 -44.62
N GLY A 169 9.87 6.13 -45.62
CA GLY A 169 11.08 5.31 -45.75
C GLY A 169 11.28 4.44 -44.50
N ASP A 170 12.48 4.50 -43.92
CA ASP A 170 12.85 3.81 -42.68
C ASP A 170 12.43 4.57 -41.39
N GLN A 171 11.65 5.64 -41.53
CA GLN A 171 11.05 6.37 -40.40
C GLN A 171 9.57 6.00 -40.25
N VAL A 172 9.16 5.72 -39.00
CA VAL A 172 7.77 5.44 -38.64
C VAL A 172 7.33 6.38 -37.53
N GLU A 173 6.22 7.09 -37.73
CA GLU A 173 5.59 7.90 -36.69
C GLU A 173 4.36 7.17 -36.12
N ILE A 174 4.32 7.01 -34.80
CA ILE A 174 3.22 6.41 -34.04
C ILE A 174 2.50 7.55 -33.29
N TYR A 175 1.32 7.93 -33.75
CA TYR A 175 0.44 8.85 -33.01
C TYR A 175 -0.42 8.04 -32.05
N VAL A 176 -0.15 8.15 -30.75
CA VAL A 176 -0.80 7.31 -29.74
C VAL A 176 -2.23 7.82 -29.47
N GLY A 177 -3.22 6.97 -29.72
CA GLY A 177 -4.63 7.32 -29.50
C GLY A 177 -5.02 7.41 -28.02
N ASP A 178 -5.95 8.31 -27.70
CA ASP A 178 -6.51 8.58 -26.36
C ASP A 178 -7.60 7.58 -25.94
N SER A 179 -7.36 6.29 -26.18
CA SER A 179 -8.24 5.22 -25.75
C SER A 179 -7.46 3.98 -25.32
N ARG A 180 -8.15 3.04 -24.68
CA ARG A 180 -7.61 1.71 -24.36
C ARG A 180 -7.04 1.05 -25.61
N GLN A 181 -7.80 1.08 -26.71
CA GLN A 181 -7.40 0.52 -27.99
C GLN A 181 -6.25 1.31 -28.63
N GLY A 182 -6.19 2.62 -28.41
CA GLY A 182 -5.05 3.45 -28.81
C GLY A 182 -3.75 2.97 -28.16
N TRP A 183 -3.74 2.83 -26.82
CA TRP A 183 -2.56 2.40 -26.08
C TRP A 183 -2.13 0.97 -26.43
N VAL A 184 -3.10 0.06 -26.53
CA VAL A 184 -2.85 -1.31 -26.97
C VAL A 184 -2.27 -1.33 -28.39
N GLY A 185 -2.84 -0.54 -29.30
CA GLY A 185 -2.40 -0.44 -30.68
C GLY A 185 -0.99 0.14 -30.81
N SER A 186 -0.61 1.14 -30.03
CA SER A 186 0.74 1.70 -30.07
C SER A 186 1.79 0.76 -29.49
N TYR A 187 1.45 0.07 -28.39
CA TYR A 187 2.31 -0.96 -27.82
C TYR A 187 2.51 -2.12 -28.79
N GLN A 188 1.43 -2.68 -29.36
CA GLN A 188 1.52 -3.75 -30.33
C GLN A 188 2.27 -3.33 -31.60
N ALA A 189 2.04 -2.12 -32.11
CA ALA A 189 2.75 -1.59 -33.28
C ALA A 189 4.26 -1.53 -33.05
N LEU A 190 4.71 -1.12 -31.85
CA LEU A 190 6.13 -1.13 -31.51
C LEU A 190 6.73 -2.55 -31.59
N LEU A 191 6.01 -3.56 -31.06
CA LEU A 191 6.44 -4.95 -31.13
C LEU A 191 6.49 -5.46 -32.57
N GLU A 192 5.46 -5.17 -33.37
CA GLU A 192 5.38 -5.57 -34.78
C GLU A 192 6.52 -4.98 -35.61
N LEU A 193 6.85 -3.69 -35.41
CA LEU A 193 7.95 -3.01 -36.08
C LEU A 193 9.30 -3.69 -35.88
N SER A 194 9.53 -4.38 -34.75
CA SER A 194 10.78 -5.11 -34.48
C SER A 194 11.00 -6.32 -35.42
N THR A 195 9.92 -6.81 -36.04
CA THR A 195 9.93 -8.00 -36.91
C THR A 195 9.41 -7.76 -38.32
N ASP A 196 8.99 -6.52 -38.62
CA ASP A 196 8.40 -6.14 -39.89
C ASP A 196 9.36 -6.35 -41.06
N GLU A 197 8.91 -7.07 -42.08
CA GLU A 197 9.71 -7.45 -43.24
C GLU A 197 9.96 -6.31 -44.22
N ARG A 198 9.24 -5.18 -44.07
CA ARG A 198 9.43 -3.99 -44.89
C ARG A 198 10.78 -3.32 -44.67
N PHE A 199 11.41 -3.58 -43.52
CA PHE A 199 12.68 -2.99 -43.14
C PHE A 199 13.78 -4.06 -43.10
N SER A 200 15.03 -3.61 -43.26
CA SER A 200 16.21 -4.46 -43.18
C SER A 200 17.37 -3.71 -42.51
N GLY A 201 17.20 -3.37 -41.23
CA GLY A 201 18.22 -2.65 -40.48
C GLY A 201 17.63 -1.74 -39.39
N GLU A 202 18.12 -0.51 -39.34
CA GLU A 202 17.69 0.49 -38.37
C GLU A 202 16.37 1.15 -38.80
N VAL A 203 15.40 1.20 -37.88
CA VAL A 203 14.11 1.86 -38.08
C VAL A 203 14.00 3.00 -37.08
N LYS A 204 13.81 4.22 -37.58
CA LYS A 204 13.63 5.41 -36.74
C LYS A 204 12.15 5.53 -36.36
N VAL A 205 11.83 5.31 -35.08
CA VAL A 205 10.44 5.34 -34.59
C VAL A 205 10.21 6.60 -33.77
N ILE A 206 9.28 7.44 -34.19
CA ILE A 206 8.85 8.63 -33.46
C ILE A 206 7.52 8.33 -32.80
N ILE A 207 7.44 8.46 -31.48
CA ILE A 207 6.23 8.17 -30.71
C ILE A 207 5.66 9.49 -30.21
N ASP A 208 4.48 9.83 -30.71
CA ASP A 208 3.79 11.08 -30.42
C ASP A 208 2.70 10.86 -29.35
N LEU A 209 2.89 11.49 -28.18
CA LEU A 209 2.00 11.35 -27.03
C LEU A 209 1.03 12.53 -26.85
N SER A 210 1.01 13.47 -27.80
CA SER A 210 0.23 14.72 -27.70
C SER A 210 -1.26 14.48 -27.46
N ASP A 211 -1.79 13.42 -28.07
CA ASP A 211 -3.22 13.08 -28.02
C ASP A 211 -3.62 12.39 -26.71
N VAL A 212 -2.68 11.85 -25.94
CA VAL A 212 -3.00 11.13 -24.69
C VAL A 212 -3.48 12.12 -23.63
N ARG A 213 -4.64 11.85 -23.01
CA ARG A 213 -5.20 12.69 -21.95
C ARG A 213 -4.26 12.81 -20.73
N PRO A 214 -4.22 13.97 -20.04
CA PRO A 214 -3.39 14.16 -18.85
C PRO A 214 -3.90 13.35 -17.64
N ALA A 215 -3.03 13.24 -16.63
CA ALA A 215 -3.38 12.61 -15.36
C ALA A 215 -4.56 13.34 -14.67
N GLY A 216 -5.46 12.59 -14.04
CA GLY A 216 -6.62 13.11 -13.31
C GLY A 216 -7.92 13.24 -14.14
N GLU A 217 -7.85 13.14 -15.48
CA GLU A 217 -9.06 13.20 -16.33
C GLU A 217 -9.95 11.94 -16.13
N GLN A 218 -11.27 12.12 -16.00
CA GLN A 218 -12.20 11.01 -15.74
C GLN A 218 -12.30 10.02 -16.91
N LEU A 219 -12.33 8.72 -16.59
CA LEU A 219 -12.53 7.64 -17.55
C LEU A 219 -14.04 7.34 -17.69
N LYS A 220 -14.57 7.42 -18.91
CA LYS A 220 -16.00 7.25 -19.22
C LYS A 220 -16.54 5.82 -19.01
N GLY A 221 -15.67 4.84 -18.73
CA GLY A 221 -16.04 3.43 -18.59
C GLY A 221 -15.56 2.81 -17.27
N PHE A 222 -14.30 2.39 -17.25
CA PHE A 222 -13.68 1.63 -16.15
C PHE A 222 -12.40 2.33 -15.69
N GLY A 223 -12.07 2.33 -14.38
CA GLY A 223 -10.78 2.82 -13.87
C GLY A 223 -10.79 4.17 -13.11
N GLY A 224 -11.90 4.91 -13.05
CA GLY A 224 -11.98 6.17 -12.29
C GLY A 224 -11.35 7.36 -13.04
N VAL A 225 -10.06 7.62 -12.83
CA VAL A 225 -9.31 8.71 -13.50
C VAL A 225 -8.05 8.19 -14.19
N ALA A 226 -7.58 8.88 -15.23
CA ALA A 226 -6.42 8.51 -16.02
C ALA A 226 -5.08 8.84 -15.33
N ASN A 227 -4.02 8.06 -15.60
CA ASN A 227 -2.65 8.36 -15.16
C ASN A 227 -1.55 7.89 -16.16
N PRO A 228 -1.27 8.63 -17.24
CA PRO A 228 -0.35 8.19 -18.30
C PRO A 228 1.15 8.36 -18.00
N VAL A 229 1.56 8.70 -16.79
CA VAL A 229 2.96 9.10 -16.47
C VAL A 229 4.02 8.06 -16.82
N LYS A 230 3.69 6.77 -16.82
CA LYS A 230 4.61 5.67 -17.18
C LYS A 230 4.52 5.23 -18.64
N LEU A 231 3.63 5.83 -19.43
CA LEU A 231 3.50 5.51 -20.85
C LEU A 231 4.73 5.90 -21.69
N PRO A 232 5.42 7.03 -21.45
CA PRO A 232 6.66 7.35 -22.16
C PRO A 232 7.79 6.33 -21.90
N GLU A 233 7.95 5.91 -20.64
CA GLU A 233 9.00 4.96 -20.21
C GLU A 233 8.80 3.57 -20.84
N LEU A 234 7.54 3.14 -21.01
CA LEU A 234 7.17 1.86 -21.64
C LEU A 234 7.93 1.64 -22.95
N TYR A 235 7.84 2.60 -23.86
CA TYR A 235 8.37 2.44 -25.20
C TYR A 235 9.89 2.31 -25.20
N GLN A 236 10.58 3.13 -24.40
CA GLN A 236 12.04 3.06 -24.31
C GLN A 236 12.51 1.69 -23.78
N ARG A 237 11.85 1.18 -22.73
CA ARG A 237 12.19 -0.11 -22.14
C ARG A 237 11.90 -1.27 -23.09
N CYS A 238 10.72 -1.28 -23.71
CA CYS A 238 10.39 -2.29 -24.72
C CYS A 238 11.36 -2.25 -25.91
N GLY A 239 11.71 -1.05 -26.41
CA GLY A 239 12.69 -0.89 -27.47
C GLY A 239 14.06 -1.47 -27.11
N ASN A 240 14.52 -1.23 -25.88
CA ASN A 240 15.79 -1.80 -25.39
C ASN A 240 15.76 -3.33 -25.34
N ILE A 241 14.69 -3.92 -24.80
CA ILE A 241 14.52 -5.38 -24.74
C ILE A 241 14.53 -5.99 -26.14
N LEU A 242 13.78 -5.40 -27.08
CA LEU A 242 13.72 -5.87 -28.46
C LEU A 242 15.08 -5.75 -29.16
N ASN A 243 15.77 -4.62 -28.99
CA ASN A 243 17.06 -4.37 -29.61
C ASN A 243 18.16 -5.34 -29.14
N GLN A 244 18.09 -5.85 -27.91
CA GLN A 244 19.02 -6.88 -27.40
C GLN A 244 18.82 -8.26 -28.06
N ALA A 245 17.70 -8.47 -28.75
CA ALA A 245 17.36 -9.72 -29.41
C ALA A 245 17.49 -9.68 -30.93
N VAL A 246 17.99 -8.58 -31.53
CA VAL A 246 18.21 -8.47 -32.98
C VAL A 246 19.05 -9.65 -33.49
N GLY A 247 18.52 -10.35 -34.49
CA GLY A 247 19.10 -11.55 -35.08
C GLY A 247 18.66 -12.88 -34.47
N ARG A 248 17.82 -12.88 -33.42
CA ARG A 248 17.31 -14.09 -32.76
C ARG A 248 15.85 -13.95 -32.32
N GLN A 249 15.24 -15.06 -31.91
CA GLN A 249 13.93 -15.05 -31.24
C GLN A 249 14.07 -14.57 -29.79
N LEU A 250 12.97 -14.04 -29.25
CA LEU A 250 12.87 -13.70 -27.83
C LEU A 250 12.88 -14.98 -26.98
N ASN A 251 13.50 -14.89 -25.81
CA ASN A 251 13.38 -15.94 -24.79
C ASN A 251 12.18 -15.69 -23.86
N SER A 252 11.89 -16.66 -22.97
CA SER A 252 10.76 -16.59 -22.03
C SER A 252 10.85 -15.39 -21.08
N VAL A 253 12.06 -15.01 -20.64
CA VAL A 253 12.29 -13.87 -19.75
C VAL A 253 12.04 -12.54 -20.45
N GLU A 254 12.50 -12.38 -21.69
CA GLU A 254 12.23 -11.19 -22.49
C GLU A 254 10.74 -11.05 -22.79
N CYS A 255 10.04 -12.16 -23.05
CA CYS A 255 8.60 -12.18 -23.16
C CYS A 255 7.91 -11.76 -21.84
N CYS A 256 8.38 -12.25 -20.68
CA CYS A 256 7.89 -11.76 -19.38
C CYS A 256 8.07 -10.25 -19.25
N LEU A 257 9.28 -9.74 -19.53
CA LEU A 257 9.61 -8.33 -19.39
C LEU A 257 8.69 -7.45 -20.26
N LEU A 258 8.45 -7.82 -21.51
CA LEU A 258 7.53 -7.04 -22.37
C LEU A 258 6.10 -7.00 -21.80
N ILE A 259 5.58 -8.14 -21.32
CA ILE A 259 4.25 -8.22 -20.69
C ILE A 259 4.21 -7.39 -19.40
N ASP A 260 5.26 -7.49 -18.58
CA ASP A 260 5.35 -6.83 -17.28
C ASP A 260 5.55 -5.33 -17.42
N GLU A 261 6.31 -4.85 -18.41
CA GLU A 261 6.44 -3.41 -18.70
C GLU A 261 5.07 -2.81 -19.07
N ALA A 262 4.30 -3.48 -19.93
CA ALA A 262 2.93 -3.06 -20.21
C ALA A 262 2.07 -3.04 -18.93
N ALA A 263 2.21 -4.06 -18.07
CA ALA A 263 1.53 -4.11 -16.78
C ALA A 263 1.97 -2.98 -15.82
N VAL A 264 3.27 -2.64 -15.74
CA VAL A 264 3.78 -1.50 -14.96
C VAL A 264 3.12 -0.22 -15.43
N THR A 265 3.04 0.02 -16.73
CA THR A 265 2.40 1.20 -17.30
C THR A 265 0.91 1.26 -17.01
N ILE A 266 0.19 0.14 -17.10
CA ILE A 266 -1.24 0.07 -16.79
C ILE A 266 -1.51 0.18 -15.30
N VAL A 267 -0.65 -0.37 -14.45
CA VAL A 267 -0.78 -0.32 -12.98
C VAL A 267 -0.33 1.03 -12.43
N ALA A 268 0.58 1.74 -13.09
CA ALA A 268 0.79 3.17 -12.85
C ALA A 268 -0.40 3.99 -13.37
N GLY A 269 -0.96 3.57 -14.52
CA GLY A 269 -2.21 4.07 -15.13
C GLY A 269 -3.47 3.88 -14.31
N ASN A 270 -3.49 2.88 -13.44
CA ASN A 270 -4.53 2.57 -12.48
C ASN A 270 -4.04 2.94 -11.09
N ILE A 271 -4.42 4.12 -10.61
CA ILE A 271 -4.23 4.66 -9.25
C ILE A 271 -3.80 3.59 -8.23
N ARG A 272 -2.48 3.41 -8.08
CA ARG A 272 -1.92 2.49 -7.09
C ARG A 272 -2.12 3.02 -5.68
N ARG A 273 -2.04 2.11 -4.71
CA ARG A 273 -2.29 2.34 -3.29
C ARG A 273 -1.00 2.78 -2.63
N CYS A 274 -0.77 4.08 -2.47
CA CYS A 274 0.53 4.58 -2.03
C CYS A 274 0.44 5.49 -0.80
N LEU A 275 1.56 5.64 -0.11
CA LEU A 275 1.74 6.56 1.01
C LEU A 275 2.74 7.66 0.62
N PRO A 276 2.58 8.90 1.11
CA PRO A 276 3.48 10.00 0.78
C PRO A 276 4.85 9.84 1.46
N GLU A 277 5.87 10.47 0.86
CA GLU A 277 7.19 10.64 1.46
C GLU A 277 7.11 11.14 2.92
N GLY A 278 8.02 10.66 3.76
CA GLY A 278 8.05 10.98 5.19
C GLY A 278 7.05 10.22 6.05
N SER A 279 6.16 9.40 5.46
CA SER A 279 5.25 8.52 6.20
C SER A 279 6.03 7.50 7.02
N LEU A 280 5.83 7.46 8.33
CA LEU A 280 6.66 6.67 9.25
C LEU A 280 6.12 5.25 9.44
N VAL A 281 6.84 4.26 8.89
CA VAL A 281 6.50 2.83 8.98
C VAL A 281 7.06 2.24 10.28
N HIS A 282 6.26 1.42 10.95
CA HIS A 282 6.65 0.73 12.17
C HIS A 282 7.51 -0.50 11.83
N THR A 283 8.80 -0.47 12.17
CA THR A 283 9.75 -1.55 11.88
C THR A 283 10.40 -2.12 13.15
N THR A 284 11.11 -3.24 13.05
CA THR A 284 11.98 -3.72 14.13
C THR A 284 13.09 -2.72 14.47
N SER A 285 13.55 -1.95 13.49
CA SER A 285 14.59 -0.92 13.64
C SER A 285 14.04 0.43 14.10
N GLY A 286 12.77 0.50 14.50
CA GLY A 286 12.10 1.72 14.95
C GLY A 286 11.22 2.33 13.86
N LEU A 287 11.02 3.64 13.91
CA LEU A 287 10.25 4.36 12.89
C LEU A 287 11.17 4.69 11.72
N VAL A 288 10.83 4.18 10.55
CA VAL A 288 11.59 4.43 9.31
C VAL A 288 10.64 5.08 8.32
N SER A 289 11.04 6.21 7.76
CA SER A 289 10.27 6.86 6.69
C SER A 289 10.12 5.92 5.51
N ILE A 290 8.95 5.90 4.87
CA ILE A 290 8.64 4.91 3.84
C ILE A 290 9.68 4.90 2.71
N GLU A 291 10.18 6.06 2.27
CA GLU A 291 11.21 6.17 1.22
C GLU A 291 12.58 5.59 1.62
N LYS A 292 12.81 5.42 2.92
CA LYS A 292 14.04 4.84 3.49
C LYS A 292 13.90 3.34 3.79
N ILE A 293 12.69 2.77 3.70
CA ILE A 293 12.48 1.33 3.87
C ILE A 293 13.29 0.58 2.81
N ARG A 294 13.89 -0.53 3.24
CA ARG A 294 14.63 -1.45 2.39
C ARG A 294 14.00 -2.83 2.45
N ILE A 295 14.23 -3.62 1.43
CA ILE A 295 13.77 -5.01 1.40
C ILE A 295 14.58 -5.84 2.39
N GLY A 296 13.88 -6.74 3.07
CA GLY A 296 14.38 -7.44 4.24
C GLY A 296 14.07 -6.73 5.56
N ASP A 297 13.78 -5.42 5.56
CA ASP A 297 13.33 -4.73 6.77
C ASP A 297 12.07 -5.40 7.30
N ARG A 298 11.99 -5.61 8.61
CA ARG A 298 10.84 -6.27 9.20
C ARG A 298 9.84 -5.24 9.70
N VAL A 299 8.68 -5.16 9.05
CA VAL A 299 7.60 -4.23 9.39
C VAL A 299 6.56 -4.89 10.27
N LEU A 300 5.95 -4.11 11.15
CA LEU A 300 4.88 -4.55 12.02
C LEU A 300 3.59 -4.75 11.21
N THR A 301 2.94 -5.90 11.40
CA THR A 301 1.62 -6.24 10.83
C THR A 301 0.65 -6.60 11.95
N SER A 302 -0.62 -6.92 11.66
CA SER A 302 -1.55 -7.42 12.69
C SER A 302 -1.10 -8.72 13.35
N LYS A 303 -0.17 -9.47 12.72
CA LYS A 303 0.34 -10.78 13.20
C LYS A 303 1.81 -10.73 13.62
N GLY A 304 2.36 -9.54 13.86
CA GLY A 304 3.75 -9.35 14.25
C GLY A 304 4.65 -8.93 13.08
N PHE A 305 5.96 -9.16 13.20
CA PHE A 305 6.97 -8.61 12.29
C PHE A 305 7.26 -9.52 11.09
N TYR A 306 6.95 -9.02 9.90
CA TYR A 306 7.18 -9.71 8.62
C TYR A 306 8.15 -8.91 7.74
N PRO A 307 9.00 -9.58 6.96
CA PRO A 307 9.94 -8.90 6.08
C PRO A 307 9.21 -8.21 4.92
N VAL A 308 9.70 -7.02 4.58
CA VAL A 308 9.39 -6.32 3.34
C VAL A 308 10.03 -7.10 2.21
N THR A 309 9.23 -7.53 1.24
CA THR A 309 9.68 -8.28 0.06
C THR A 309 9.78 -7.40 -1.17
N ASN A 310 9.17 -6.20 -1.15
CA ASN A 310 9.22 -5.27 -2.27
C ASN A 310 9.09 -3.81 -1.80
N PHE A 311 9.66 -2.90 -2.58
CA PHE A 311 9.59 -1.46 -2.38
C PHE A 311 9.33 -0.77 -3.73
N PHE A 312 8.39 0.16 -3.76
CA PHE A 312 7.97 0.87 -4.96
C PHE A 312 8.07 2.37 -4.76
N ASP A 313 8.75 3.05 -5.68
CA ASP A 313 8.64 4.49 -5.90
C ASP A 313 7.66 4.73 -7.06
N GLN A 314 6.57 5.45 -6.79
CA GLN A 314 5.47 5.69 -7.72
C GLN A 314 5.49 7.13 -8.28
N GLY A 315 6.51 7.91 -7.93
CA GLY A 315 6.59 9.32 -8.27
C GLY A 315 5.50 10.15 -7.60
N THR A 316 5.23 11.31 -8.18
CA THR A 316 4.31 12.30 -7.61
C THR A 316 2.86 11.92 -7.86
N GLN A 317 2.04 11.89 -6.79
CA GLN A 317 0.60 11.62 -6.89
C GLN A 317 -0.20 12.58 -5.99
N SER A 318 -1.47 12.80 -6.36
CA SER A 318 -2.44 13.53 -5.54
C SER A 318 -2.85 12.71 -4.30
N LEU A 319 -2.87 13.37 -3.13
CA LEU A 319 -3.16 12.75 -1.84
C LEU A 319 -4.58 13.04 -1.37
N SER A 320 -5.18 12.05 -0.74
CA SER A 320 -6.38 12.17 0.09
C SER A 320 -5.99 12.24 1.57
N ARG A 321 -6.70 13.06 2.34
CA ARG A 321 -6.54 13.20 3.79
C ARG A 321 -7.73 12.61 4.52
N ILE A 322 -7.50 11.54 5.27
CA ILE A 322 -8.48 10.95 6.16
C ILE A 322 -8.41 11.67 7.50
N GLN A 323 -9.38 12.55 7.77
CA GLN A 323 -9.49 13.24 9.05
C GLN A 323 -10.09 12.29 10.09
N THR A 324 -9.40 12.10 11.21
CA THR A 324 -9.85 11.25 12.32
C THR A 324 -10.17 12.08 13.57
N GLU A 325 -10.61 11.40 14.63
CA GLU A 325 -10.74 12.03 15.93
C GLU A 325 -9.40 12.47 16.55
N ASP A 326 -8.31 11.83 16.16
CA ASP A 326 -6.97 12.01 16.72
C ASP A 326 -6.03 12.86 15.86
N GLY A 327 -6.43 13.21 14.64
CA GLY A 327 -5.59 13.96 13.72
C GLY A 327 -6.03 13.69 12.29
N TYR A 328 -5.06 13.40 11.42
CA TYR A 328 -5.32 13.00 10.05
C TYR A 328 -4.23 12.04 9.54
N PHE A 329 -4.58 11.25 8.53
CA PHE A 329 -3.67 10.36 7.81
C PHE A 329 -3.74 10.66 6.32
N GLU A 330 -2.60 10.71 5.63
CA GLU A 330 -2.53 11.04 4.20
C GLU A 330 -2.10 9.81 3.39
N CYS A 331 -2.79 9.55 2.29
CA CYS A 331 -2.50 8.46 1.36
C CYS A 331 -3.19 8.70 0.02
N THR A 332 -2.89 7.91 -1.01
CA THR A 332 -3.62 8.03 -2.29
C THR A 332 -5.08 7.60 -2.11
N ALA A 333 -5.98 8.12 -2.95
CA ALA A 333 -7.43 7.88 -2.86
C ALA A 333 -7.80 6.38 -2.87
N ASP A 334 -7.04 5.56 -3.60
CA ASP A 334 -7.24 4.11 -3.69
C ASP A 334 -6.49 3.31 -2.62
N HIS A 335 -5.65 3.96 -1.81
CA HIS A 335 -4.92 3.31 -0.71
C HIS A 335 -5.89 2.69 0.30
N LYS A 336 -5.62 1.47 0.74
CA LYS A 336 -6.54 0.73 1.61
C LYS A 336 -6.11 0.82 3.06
N VAL A 337 -7.05 1.17 3.92
CA VAL A 337 -6.89 1.26 5.37
C VAL A 337 -7.82 0.26 6.05
N ALA A 338 -7.37 -0.37 7.13
CA ALA A 338 -8.13 -1.36 7.86
C ALA A 338 -9.23 -0.71 8.72
N VAL A 339 -10.47 -1.15 8.53
CA VAL A 339 -11.64 -0.71 9.29
C VAL A 339 -12.20 -1.87 10.12
N LEU A 340 -12.25 -1.67 11.43
CA LEU A 340 -12.70 -2.65 12.41
C LEU A 340 -14.18 -3.01 12.20
N GLN A 341 -14.49 -4.31 12.19
CA GLN A 341 -15.84 -4.83 11.96
C GLN A 341 -16.51 -5.32 13.24
N ASP A 342 -15.75 -5.81 14.23
CA ASP A 342 -16.29 -6.34 15.47
C ASP A 342 -15.36 -6.15 16.68
N LEU A 343 -15.79 -6.65 17.84
CA LEU A 343 -15.03 -6.60 19.08
C LEU A 343 -13.89 -7.61 19.15
N TYR A 344 -13.79 -8.58 18.24
CA TYR A 344 -12.81 -9.66 18.28
C TYR A 344 -11.57 -9.37 17.42
N GLY A 345 -11.56 -8.21 16.74
CA GLY A 345 -10.42 -7.77 15.95
C GLY A 345 -10.53 -8.15 14.48
N ASN A 346 -11.69 -8.58 14.00
CA ASN A 346 -11.90 -8.75 12.57
C ASN A 346 -12.01 -7.38 11.89
N TYR A 347 -11.41 -7.24 10.72
CA TYR A 347 -11.40 -5.99 9.98
C TYR A 347 -11.54 -6.19 8.48
N LYS A 348 -11.85 -5.08 7.82
CA LYS A 348 -12.02 -5.00 6.37
C LYS A 348 -11.15 -3.88 5.84
N MET A 349 -10.40 -4.17 4.78
CA MET A 349 -9.66 -3.16 4.05
C MET A 349 -10.62 -2.31 3.19
N ILE A 350 -10.64 -1.00 3.41
CA ILE A 350 -11.47 -0.02 2.69
C ILE A 350 -10.55 1.02 2.06
N LYS A 351 -10.84 1.42 0.80
CA LYS A 351 -10.05 2.46 0.14
C LYS A 351 -10.28 3.80 0.84
N ALA A 352 -9.27 4.66 0.88
CA ALA A 352 -9.35 5.97 1.51
C ALA A 352 -10.55 6.77 0.99
N LYS A 353 -10.80 6.73 -0.33
CA LYS A 353 -11.94 7.42 -0.95
C LYS A 353 -13.32 6.87 -0.61
N ASP A 354 -13.38 5.63 -0.17
CA ASP A 354 -14.63 4.93 0.16
C ASP A 354 -14.93 4.98 1.67
N LEU A 355 -14.06 5.56 2.49
CA LEU A 355 -14.26 5.71 3.93
C LEU A 355 -15.38 6.70 4.23
N GLN A 356 -16.21 6.36 5.21
CA GLN A 356 -17.36 7.16 5.64
C GLN A 356 -17.11 7.76 7.03
N GLU A 357 -17.81 8.87 7.33
CA GLU A 357 -17.82 9.39 8.70
C GLU A 357 -18.34 8.32 9.66
N GLY A 358 -17.59 8.07 10.72
CA GLY A 358 -17.93 7.06 11.71
C GLY A 358 -17.28 5.70 11.48
N ASP A 359 -16.59 5.45 10.37
CA ASP A 359 -15.73 4.26 10.25
C ASP A 359 -14.69 4.22 11.37
N ARG A 360 -14.31 3.01 11.79
CA ARG A 360 -13.33 2.78 12.87
C ARG A 360 -12.03 2.25 12.28
N LEU A 361 -11.07 3.14 12.02
CA LEU A 361 -9.73 2.72 11.62
C LEU A 361 -9.07 1.93 12.75
N ILE A 362 -8.23 0.98 12.39
CA ILE A 362 -7.44 0.23 13.37
C ILE A 362 -6.16 0.97 13.68
N PHE A 363 -5.99 1.32 14.95
CA PHE A 363 -4.69 1.58 15.53
C PHE A 363 -4.17 0.32 16.23
N VAL A 364 -2.90 -0.03 16.00
CA VAL A 364 -2.25 -1.21 16.59
C VAL A 364 -1.43 -0.76 17.82
N PRO A 365 -1.88 -1.03 19.07
CA PRO A 365 -1.19 -0.56 20.27
C PRO A 365 -0.01 -1.46 20.67
N GLN A 366 0.90 -1.69 19.72
CA GLN A 366 2.09 -2.50 19.94
C GLN A 366 3.34 -1.61 19.89
N ALA A 367 4.11 -1.63 20.99
CA ALA A 367 5.39 -0.97 21.05
C ALA A 367 6.42 -1.69 20.16
N ILE A 368 7.13 -0.95 19.31
CA ILE A 368 8.22 -1.47 18.48
C ILE A 368 9.57 -1.31 19.21
N PRO A 369 10.55 -2.21 18.99
CA PRO A 369 11.78 -2.24 19.78
C PRO A 369 12.76 -1.11 19.43
N GLY A 370 13.08 -0.91 18.15
CA GLY A 370 14.12 0.04 17.73
C GLY A 370 15.53 -0.54 17.82
N THR A 371 16.51 0.20 17.33
CA THR A 371 17.93 -0.17 17.34
C THR A 371 18.77 0.85 18.10
N PRO A 372 19.89 0.44 18.73
CA PRO A 372 20.88 1.39 19.21
C PRO A 372 21.41 2.23 18.05
N THR A 373 21.27 3.55 18.17
CA THR A 373 21.65 4.54 17.15
C THR A 373 22.72 5.46 17.72
N GLU A 374 23.47 6.11 16.83
CA GLU A 374 24.50 7.07 17.21
C GLU A 374 24.10 8.49 16.79
N LEU A 375 24.71 9.47 17.44
CA LEU A 375 24.59 10.86 17.01
C LEU A 375 25.34 11.08 15.69
N PRO A 376 24.82 11.92 14.78
CA PRO A 376 25.49 12.26 13.52
C PRO A 376 26.85 12.92 13.76
N GLU A 377 27.82 12.63 12.89
CA GLU A 377 29.17 13.21 12.97
C GLU A 377 29.18 14.73 12.74
N LEU A 378 30.15 15.41 13.36
CA LEU A 378 30.40 16.84 13.16
C LEU A 378 30.99 17.10 11.75
N LYS A 379 30.15 17.48 10.79
CA LYS A 379 30.59 17.79 9.41
C LYS A 379 31.29 19.16 9.32
N GLY A 380 32.56 19.16 8.94
CA GLY A 380 33.31 20.31 8.43
C GLY A 380 33.62 21.42 9.44
N VAL A 381 34.59 21.20 10.34
CA VAL A 381 35.11 22.26 11.23
C VAL A 381 36.63 22.39 11.11
N THR A 382 37.08 23.50 10.53
CA THR A 382 38.44 24.05 10.65
C THR A 382 38.35 25.50 11.15
N SER A 383 37.85 25.72 12.37
CA SER A 383 37.99 27.02 13.04
C SER A 383 39.31 27.06 13.79
N HIS A 384 40.29 27.80 13.26
CA HIS A 384 41.54 28.08 13.97
C HIS A 384 41.23 28.85 15.28
N GLY A 385 41.42 28.20 16.44
CA GLY A 385 41.34 28.84 17.76
C GLY A 385 40.11 28.53 18.65
N ALA A 386 39.18 27.67 18.21
CA ALA A 386 38.04 27.26 19.04
C ALA A 386 38.29 25.91 19.76
N LYS A 387 37.93 25.80 21.06
CA LYS A 387 37.99 24.53 21.82
C LYS A 387 37.10 23.48 21.14
N SER A 388 37.67 22.31 20.82
CA SER A 388 36.94 21.18 20.23
C SER A 388 35.85 20.65 21.16
N ILE A 389 34.72 20.23 20.59
CA ILE A 389 33.70 19.46 21.31
C ILE A 389 33.93 17.96 21.12
N THR A 390 33.46 17.17 22.06
CA THR A 390 33.33 15.71 21.90
C THR A 390 31.87 15.41 21.57
N VAL A 391 31.59 14.54 20.60
CA VAL A 391 30.23 14.07 20.36
C VAL A 391 30.00 12.84 21.26
N PRO A 392 29.12 12.91 22.27
CA PRO A 392 28.90 11.80 23.19
C PRO A 392 28.08 10.69 22.53
N ALA A 393 28.06 9.52 23.15
CA ALA A 393 27.16 8.45 22.77
C ALA A 393 25.70 8.88 22.99
N LEU A 394 24.77 8.36 22.18
CA LEU A 394 23.34 8.65 22.34
C LEU A 394 22.78 7.85 23.53
N THR A 395 22.85 8.43 24.72
CA THR A 395 22.25 7.90 25.95
C THR A 395 20.84 8.44 26.16
N SER A 396 20.11 7.92 27.16
CA SER A 396 18.80 8.47 27.55
C SER A 396 18.89 9.94 27.97
N GLU A 397 19.97 10.34 28.67
CA GLU A 397 20.17 11.73 29.09
C GLU A 397 20.43 12.65 27.88
N VAL A 398 21.21 12.19 26.91
CA VAL A 398 21.44 12.92 25.65
C VAL A 398 20.15 13.02 24.83
N ALA A 399 19.35 11.96 24.78
CA ALA A 399 18.04 11.99 24.12
C ALA A 399 17.07 12.96 24.80
N TYR A 400 17.02 12.96 26.13
CA TYR A 400 16.26 13.93 26.93
C TYR A 400 16.71 15.36 26.64
N PHE A 401 18.03 15.61 26.60
CA PHE A 401 18.61 16.90 26.25
C PHE A 401 18.17 17.38 24.86
N LEU A 402 18.14 16.50 23.85
CA LEU A 402 17.65 16.83 22.50
C LEU A 402 16.15 17.14 22.48
N GLY A 403 15.35 16.40 23.26
CA GLY A 403 13.92 16.69 23.44
C GLY A 403 13.70 18.07 24.06
N TYR A 404 14.45 18.38 25.12
CA TYR A 404 14.40 19.68 25.79
C TYR A 404 14.89 20.82 24.88
N LEU A 405 15.92 20.57 24.06
CA LEU A 405 16.39 21.49 23.02
C LEU A 405 15.28 21.83 22.02
N HIS A 406 14.50 20.83 21.59
CA HIS A 406 13.40 21.01 20.66
C HIS A 406 12.24 21.83 21.22
N GLY A 407 11.93 21.71 22.51
CA GLY A 407 11.01 22.62 23.20
C GLY A 407 11.65 23.98 23.49
N ASP A 408 12.28 24.12 24.66
CA ASP A 408 12.72 25.38 25.26
C ASP A 408 14.18 25.77 25.00
N GLY A 409 14.89 24.98 24.20
CA GLY A 409 16.24 25.33 23.72
C GLY A 409 16.24 26.31 22.54
N SER A 410 17.23 27.17 22.47
CA SER A 410 17.43 28.16 21.41
C SER A 410 18.88 28.17 20.94
N ILE A 411 19.08 28.05 19.64
CA ILE A 411 20.39 28.15 18.99
C ILE A 411 20.52 29.57 18.45
N ALA A 412 21.48 30.32 19.00
CA ALA A 412 21.65 31.72 18.66
C ALA A 412 22.10 31.87 17.21
N SER A 413 21.46 32.78 16.49
CA SER A 413 21.78 33.10 15.08
C SER A 413 23.15 33.76 14.91
N ASP A 414 23.73 34.30 15.98
CA ASP A 414 25.11 34.80 16.01
C ASP A 414 26.17 33.69 15.91
N GLY A 415 25.76 32.42 16.00
CA GLY A 415 26.64 31.27 15.87
C GLY A 415 27.56 31.03 17.07
N THR A 416 27.32 31.69 18.21
CA THR A 416 28.27 31.70 19.33
C THR A 416 27.82 30.87 20.55
N ARG A 417 26.52 30.64 20.70
CA ARG A 417 25.94 30.10 21.95
C ARG A 417 24.67 29.30 21.76
N VAL A 418 24.40 28.42 22.71
CA VAL A 418 23.14 27.66 22.85
C VAL A 418 22.52 28.04 24.18
N ILE A 419 21.23 28.33 24.19
CA ILE A 419 20.51 28.87 25.35
C ILE A 419 19.37 27.93 25.71
N PHE A 420 19.27 27.56 26.98
CA PHE A 420 18.14 26.84 27.54
C PHE A 420 17.44 27.70 28.58
N ARG A 421 16.11 27.68 28.58
CA ARG A 421 15.28 28.32 29.60
C ARG A 421 14.66 27.25 30.47
N VAL A 422 14.82 27.36 31.78
CA VAL A 422 14.30 26.38 32.75
C VAL A 422 13.48 27.11 33.79
N HIS A 423 12.23 26.69 34.00
CA HIS A 423 11.37 27.31 35.01
C HIS A 423 11.96 27.23 36.42
N GLN A 424 11.77 28.26 37.24
CA GLN A 424 12.39 28.34 38.56
C GLN A 424 12.01 27.19 39.52
N ASP A 425 10.83 26.58 39.30
CA ASP A 425 10.29 25.49 40.13
C ASP A 425 10.91 24.11 39.81
N SER A 426 11.74 24.02 38.76
CA SER A 426 12.34 22.76 38.28
C SER A 426 13.87 22.86 38.13
N PRO A 427 14.62 23.27 39.16
CA PRO A 427 16.07 23.51 39.04
C PRO A 427 16.88 22.26 38.72
N GLU A 428 16.38 21.07 39.05
CA GLU A 428 17.02 19.77 38.76
C GLU A 428 17.28 19.55 37.25
N ILE A 429 16.48 20.17 36.38
CA ILE A 429 16.69 20.12 34.93
C ILE A 429 17.99 20.80 34.54
N LEU A 430 18.40 21.88 35.24
CA LEU A 430 19.66 22.55 34.96
C LEU A 430 20.84 21.60 35.14
N GLU A 431 20.84 20.80 36.21
CA GLU A 431 21.91 19.84 36.48
C GLU A 431 21.99 18.79 35.37
N ARG A 432 20.84 18.25 34.91
CA ARG A 432 20.81 17.30 33.79
C ARG A 432 21.38 17.91 32.50
N LEU A 433 20.96 19.13 32.16
CA LEU A 433 21.45 19.83 30.96
C LEU A 433 22.96 20.15 31.06
N ILE A 434 23.44 20.53 32.24
CA ILE A 434 24.86 20.81 32.49
C ILE A 434 25.69 19.53 32.40
N ASN A 435 25.21 18.41 32.94
CA ASN A 435 25.91 17.12 32.87
C ASN A 435 26.09 16.67 31.41
N VAL A 436 25.03 16.76 30.60
CA VAL A 436 25.15 16.46 29.16
C VAL A 436 26.09 17.45 28.47
N ALA A 437 26.06 18.74 28.82
CA ALA A 437 27.02 19.71 28.27
C ALA A 437 28.48 19.37 28.60
N GLN A 438 28.76 18.79 29.78
CA GLN A 438 30.08 18.31 30.16
C GLN A 438 30.50 17.09 29.31
N GLU A 439 29.57 16.19 28.98
CA GLU A 439 29.83 15.08 28.04
C GLU A 439 30.21 15.59 26.63
N PHE A 440 29.68 16.74 26.22
CA PHE A 440 30.12 17.44 25.00
C PHE A 440 31.51 18.11 25.13
N GLY A 441 32.15 18.03 26.30
CA GLY A 441 33.45 18.63 26.59
C GLY A 441 33.39 20.10 27.00
N LEU A 442 32.23 20.61 27.44
CA LEU A 442 32.10 21.99 27.91
C LEU A 442 32.37 22.10 29.42
N GLU A 443 33.49 22.76 29.77
CA GLU A 443 33.90 22.99 31.16
C GLU A 443 33.20 24.20 31.81
N THR A 444 32.66 25.12 31.00
CA THR A 444 32.12 26.41 31.46
C THR A 444 30.75 26.69 30.87
N HIS A 445 29.85 27.22 31.69
CA HIS A 445 28.53 27.71 31.29
C HIS A 445 28.24 29.05 31.98
N THR A 446 27.27 29.80 31.47
CA THR A 446 26.77 31.02 32.12
C THR A 446 25.35 30.77 32.57
N LEU A 447 25.07 30.95 33.87
CA LEU A 447 23.73 30.84 34.43
C LEU A 447 23.25 32.22 34.87
N ARG A 448 22.08 32.64 34.40
CA ARG A 448 21.40 33.85 34.87
C ARG A 448 20.17 33.50 35.69
N THR A 449 20.01 34.15 36.84
CA THR A 449 18.87 33.90 37.75
C THR A 449 17.58 34.57 37.23
N PRO A 450 16.40 34.10 37.67
CA PRO A 450 15.12 34.72 37.33
C PRO A 450 15.09 36.24 37.61
N GLU A 451 15.69 36.70 38.72
CA GLU A 451 15.75 38.14 39.03
C GLU A 451 16.58 38.93 38.00
N GLN A 452 17.69 38.35 37.54
CA GLN A 452 18.55 38.96 36.52
C GLN A 452 17.87 39.01 35.15
N CYS A 453 17.08 37.99 34.82
CA CYS A 453 16.34 37.90 33.56
C CYS A 453 15.04 38.72 33.56
N LYS A 454 14.53 39.13 34.73
CA LYS A 454 13.18 39.70 34.90
C LYS A 454 12.08 38.76 34.38
N THR A 455 12.30 37.46 34.53
CA THR A 455 11.37 36.37 34.13
C THR A 455 11.25 35.37 35.28
N THR A 456 10.42 34.33 35.12
CA THR A 456 10.28 33.23 36.10
C THR A 456 11.15 32.02 35.76
N ALA A 457 12.22 32.21 34.98
CA ALA A 457 13.05 31.13 34.46
C ALA A 457 14.54 31.44 34.59
N TYR A 458 15.32 30.42 34.92
CA TYR A 458 16.77 30.42 34.76
C TYR A 458 17.12 30.41 33.27
N GLU A 459 18.19 31.11 32.91
CA GLU A 459 18.75 31.08 31.56
C GLU A 459 20.15 30.45 31.62
N LEU A 460 20.28 29.23 31.10
CA LEU A 460 21.54 28.51 30.96
C LEU A 460 22.09 28.79 29.56
N GLN A 461 23.27 29.39 29.49
CA GLN A 461 23.98 29.64 28.23
C GLN A 461 25.25 28.80 28.13
N LEU A 462 25.34 28.02 27.06
CA LEU A 462 26.51 27.26 26.66
C LEU A 462 27.26 28.05 25.59
N ASN A 463 28.38 28.67 25.96
CA ASN A 463 29.16 29.55 25.09
C ASN A 463 30.16 28.74 24.25
N SER A 464 29.68 28.12 23.17
CA SER A 464 30.52 27.38 22.23
C SER A 464 29.99 27.52 20.81
N SER A 465 30.82 28.09 19.92
CA SER A 465 30.49 28.22 18.50
C SER A 465 30.47 26.87 17.78
N ILE A 466 31.30 25.91 18.20
CA ILE A 466 31.31 24.56 17.65
C ILE A 466 30.06 23.79 18.09
N LEU A 467 29.65 23.88 19.36
CA LEU A 467 28.40 23.26 19.83
C LEU A 467 27.18 23.87 19.14
N ASN A 468 27.15 25.20 18.99
CA ASN A 468 26.07 25.88 18.25
C ASN A 468 25.98 25.34 16.81
N LYS A 469 27.11 25.28 16.10
CA LYS A 469 27.17 24.73 14.74
C LYS A 469 26.72 23.27 14.69
N TYR A 470 27.15 22.46 15.65
CA TYR A 470 26.75 21.06 15.76
C TYR A 470 25.24 20.91 15.98
N LEU A 471 24.70 21.55 17.01
CA LEU A 471 23.27 21.45 17.35
C LEU A 471 22.36 22.12 16.31
N SER A 472 22.91 22.99 15.45
CA SER A 472 22.18 23.59 14.32
C SER A 472 21.69 22.55 13.30
N GLN A 473 22.20 21.31 13.33
CA GLN A 473 21.65 20.22 12.52
C GLN A 473 20.32 19.66 13.06
N PHE A 474 20.00 19.91 14.34
CA PHE A 474 18.78 19.43 14.99
C PHE A 474 17.71 20.54 15.09
N LYS A 475 18.12 21.78 15.37
CA LYS A 475 17.21 22.93 15.46
C LYS A 475 17.86 24.18 14.89
N GLN A 476 17.10 24.97 14.15
CA GLN A 476 17.55 26.27 13.64
C GLN A 476 16.50 27.33 13.92
N SER A 477 16.96 28.57 14.11
CA SER A 477 16.05 29.69 14.25
C SER A 477 15.27 29.90 12.95
N PHE A 478 13.94 30.02 13.06
CA PHE A 478 13.00 30.26 11.95
C PHE A 478 12.83 29.14 10.92
N THR A 479 13.36 27.93 11.18
CA THR A 479 13.16 26.75 10.33
C THR A 479 12.17 25.78 10.99
N SER A 480 11.48 24.95 10.20
CA SER A 480 10.68 23.85 10.76
C SER A 480 11.58 22.85 11.50
N ILE A 481 11.06 22.29 12.58
CA ILE A 481 11.76 21.30 13.40
C ILE A 481 11.32 19.91 12.94
N THR A 482 12.27 18.99 12.81
CA THR A 482 12.02 17.57 12.53
C THR A 482 12.68 16.70 13.58
N ILE A 483 12.06 15.57 13.91
CA ILE A 483 12.68 14.58 14.80
C ILE A 483 13.83 13.91 14.05
N PRO A 484 15.04 13.83 14.61
CA PRO A 484 16.19 13.23 13.93
C PRO A 484 16.03 11.72 13.78
N ASP A 485 16.58 11.14 12.70
CA ASP A 485 16.53 9.69 12.44
C ASP A 485 17.11 8.87 13.61
N CYS A 486 18.16 9.36 14.27
CA CYS A 486 18.74 8.68 15.43
C CYS A 486 17.76 8.54 16.61
N ILE A 487 16.74 9.41 16.71
CA ILE A 487 15.65 9.30 17.68
C ILE A 487 14.52 8.43 17.12
N LEU A 488 14.12 8.62 15.85
CA LEU A 488 13.06 7.84 15.21
C LEU A 488 13.35 6.32 15.21
N MET A 489 14.58 5.96 14.86
CA MET A 489 15.09 4.57 14.82
C MET A 489 15.66 4.10 16.16
N GLY A 490 15.81 5.01 17.13
CA GLY A 490 16.39 4.71 18.44
C GLY A 490 15.62 3.64 19.21
N THR A 491 16.27 3.05 20.21
CA THR A 491 15.61 2.08 21.10
C THR A 491 14.40 2.69 21.78
N LYS A 492 13.54 1.84 22.34
CA LYS A 492 12.37 2.26 23.11
C LYS A 492 12.73 3.30 24.17
N GLU A 493 13.83 3.09 24.89
CA GLU A 493 14.33 3.95 25.96
C GLU A 493 14.73 5.34 25.43
N ILE A 494 15.43 5.40 24.29
CA ILE A 494 15.82 6.65 23.64
C ILE A 494 14.59 7.47 23.23
N ARG A 495 13.60 6.83 22.60
CA ARG A 495 12.34 7.48 22.22
C ARG A 495 11.56 7.98 23.44
N GLN A 496 11.52 7.20 24.52
CA GLN A 496 10.87 7.59 25.77
C GLN A 496 11.55 8.79 26.44
N ALA A 497 12.87 8.78 26.54
CA ALA A 497 13.62 9.85 27.17
C ALA A 497 13.54 11.17 26.37
N TYR A 498 13.59 11.10 25.03
CA TYR A 498 13.37 12.25 24.16
C TYR A 498 11.97 12.87 24.36
N LEU A 499 10.91 12.04 24.42
CA LEU A 499 9.55 12.52 24.67
C LEU A 499 9.40 13.16 26.05
N ALA A 500 10.08 12.63 27.07
CA ALA A 500 10.08 13.21 28.41
C ALA A 500 10.76 14.58 28.44
N GLY A 501 11.91 14.74 27.75
CA GLY A 501 12.60 16.02 27.63
C GLY A 501 11.77 17.07 26.92
N LEU A 502 11.09 16.67 25.83
CA LEU A 502 10.20 17.55 25.10
C LEU A 502 8.99 17.98 25.94
N ALA A 503 8.40 17.05 26.70
CA ALA A 503 7.24 17.34 27.55
C ALA A 503 7.59 18.16 28.80
N ASP A 504 8.81 18.05 29.33
CA ASP A 504 9.29 18.90 30.43
C ASP A 504 9.63 20.33 29.99
N ALA A 505 9.88 20.54 28.70
CA ALA A 505 10.06 21.85 28.11
C ALA A 505 8.72 22.50 27.75
N ASP A 506 7.94 21.86 26.89
CA ASP A 506 6.76 22.49 26.23
C ASP A 506 5.42 21.82 26.60
N GLY A 507 5.44 20.83 27.49
CA GLY A 507 4.25 20.12 27.95
C GLY A 507 3.52 20.84 29.09
N CYS A 508 2.26 20.48 29.29
CA CYS A 508 1.48 20.87 30.45
C CYS A 508 0.82 19.63 31.06
N HIS A 509 1.61 18.91 31.86
CA HIS A 509 1.23 17.63 32.48
C HIS A 509 -0.08 17.71 33.28
N SER A 510 -0.27 18.80 34.01
CA SER A 510 -1.50 19.05 34.80
C SER A 510 -2.79 19.13 33.96
N GLN A 511 -2.66 19.41 32.65
CA GLN A 511 -3.76 19.50 31.69
C GLN A 511 -3.77 18.34 30.68
N GLY A 512 -2.88 17.34 30.82
CA GLY A 512 -2.78 16.23 29.87
C GLY A 512 -2.26 16.63 28.48
N VAL A 513 -1.64 17.82 28.38
CA VAL A 513 -0.98 18.30 27.16
C VAL A 513 0.46 17.79 27.19
N LEU A 514 0.84 17.03 26.16
CA LEU A 514 2.16 16.41 26.04
C LEU A 514 3.16 17.39 25.43
N VAL A 515 2.74 18.12 24.40
CA VAL A 515 3.55 19.16 23.73
C VAL A 515 2.61 20.11 22.99
N ALA A 516 2.96 21.39 22.93
CA ALA A 516 2.34 22.38 22.05
C ALA A 516 3.35 22.88 21.02
N SER A 517 2.94 23.09 19.77
CA SER A 517 3.82 23.64 18.74
C SER A 517 3.04 24.29 17.60
N VAL A 518 3.67 25.25 16.92
CA VAL A 518 3.16 25.84 15.68
C VAL A 518 3.51 24.99 14.45
N TYR A 519 4.42 24.03 14.58
CA TYR A 519 4.85 23.15 13.49
C TYR A 519 4.02 21.86 13.47
N GLN A 520 3.07 21.77 12.55
CA GLN A 520 2.14 20.62 12.49
C GLN A 520 2.85 19.30 12.15
N ASP A 521 3.81 19.31 11.23
CA ASP A 521 4.55 18.10 10.85
C ASP A 521 5.39 17.56 12.01
N PHE A 522 5.99 18.46 12.81
CA PHE A 522 6.68 18.09 14.03
C PHE A 522 5.74 17.38 15.02
N LEU A 523 4.54 17.93 15.25
CA LEU A 523 3.53 17.29 16.12
C LEU A 523 3.08 15.93 15.58
N ARG A 524 3.01 15.76 14.26
CA ARG A 524 2.73 14.45 13.64
C ARG A 524 3.86 13.45 13.88
N GLN A 525 5.11 13.87 13.76
CA GLN A 525 6.25 13.01 14.09
C GLN A 525 6.27 12.64 15.59
N VAL A 526 5.93 13.58 16.48
CA VAL A 526 5.78 13.29 17.91
C VAL A 526 4.64 12.30 18.16
N GLN A 527 3.49 12.47 17.48
CA GLN A 527 2.36 11.54 17.53
C GLN A 527 2.76 10.15 17.06
N ALA A 528 3.50 10.04 15.96
CA ALA A 528 4.05 8.78 15.47
C ALA A 528 5.05 8.16 16.47
N LEU A 529 5.86 8.97 17.17
CA LEU A 529 6.74 8.50 18.23
C LEU A 529 5.95 7.86 19.37
N TYR A 530 4.87 8.50 19.83
CA TYR A 530 3.95 7.88 20.81
C TYR A 530 3.30 6.60 20.25
N ALA A 531 2.89 6.61 18.98
CA ALA A 531 2.31 5.45 18.32
C ALA A 531 3.28 4.26 18.29
N SER A 532 4.57 4.52 18.06
CA SER A 532 5.64 3.51 18.10
C SER A 532 5.86 2.88 19.49
N LEU A 533 5.33 3.51 20.55
CA LEU A 533 5.32 3.00 21.92
C LEU A 533 3.97 2.34 22.27
N GLY A 534 3.05 2.22 21.30
CA GLY A 534 1.69 1.71 21.49
C GLY A 534 0.75 2.71 22.17
N ILE A 535 1.09 4.00 22.22
CA ILE A 535 0.34 5.03 22.93
C ILE A 535 -0.44 5.89 21.94
N THR A 536 -1.76 5.98 22.11
CA THR A 536 -2.61 6.87 21.32
C THR A 536 -2.58 8.30 21.87
N THR A 537 -2.51 9.27 20.97
CA THR A 537 -2.53 10.70 21.28
C THR A 537 -3.41 11.44 20.29
N ARG A 538 -3.90 12.62 20.66
CA ARG A 538 -4.81 13.41 19.84
C ARG A 538 -4.22 14.78 19.52
N LEU A 539 -4.20 15.12 18.24
CA LEU A 539 -3.82 16.43 17.74
C LEU A 539 -5.03 17.37 17.78
N CYS A 540 -4.92 18.42 18.59
CA CYS A 540 -5.93 19.47 18.74
C CYS A 540 -5.42 20.78 18.15
N GLY A 541 -6.29 21.52 17.45
CA GLY A 541 -6.02 22.90 17.09
C GLY A 541 -6.53 23.86 18.16
N SER A 542 -5.70 24.78 18.62
CA SER A 542 -6.10 25.90 19.47
C SER A 542 -5.59 27.23 18.87
N VAL A 543 -6.19 28.34 19.30
CA VAL A 543 -5.71 29.69 18.95
C VAL A 543 -5.23 30.34 20.24
N ARG A 544 -3.97 30.77 20.29
CA ARG A 544 -3.45 31.48 21.47
C ARG A 544 -4.20 32.79 21.65
N LYS A 545 -4.96 32.89 22.75
CA LYS A 545 -5.71 34.11 23.12
C LYS A 545 -4.86 35.38 23.16
N ARG A 546 -3.55 35.26 23.44
CA ARG A 546 -2.63 36.38 23.66
C ARG A 546 -1.95 36.90 22.39
N THR A 547 -1.79 36.04 21.37
CA THR A 547 -1.05 36.37 20.13
C THR A 547 -1.90 36.23 18.86
N GLY A 548 -3.08 35.63 18.96
CA GLY A 548 -3.96 35.36 17.81
C GLY A 548 -3.44 34.30 16.84
N LYS A 549 -2.29 33.67 17.14
CA LYS A 549 -1.68 32.64 16.27
C LYS A 549 -2.29 31.26 16.57
N SER A 550 -2.51 30.48 15.51
CA SER A 550 -2.92 29.07 15.63
C SER A 550 -1.75 28.24 16.16
N GLU A 551 -2.02 27.39 17.13
CA GLU A 551 -1.05 26.48 17.77
C GLU A 551 -1.69 25.09 17.84
N GLY A 552 -0.91 24.05 17.54
CA GLY A 552 -1.33 22.65 17.71
C GLY A 552 -0.93 22.15 19.10
N GLU A 553 -1.80 21.38 19.72
CA GLU A 553 -1.54 20.71 21.01
C GLU A 553 -1.69 19.20 20.82
N LEU A 554 -0.70 18.42 21.25
CA LEU A 554 -0.80 16.97 21.32
C LEU A 554 -1.17 16.55 22.75
N VAL A 555 -2.21 15.75 22.91
CA VAL A 555 -2.82 15.44 24.21
C VAL A 555 -3.04 13.94 24.40
N THR A 556 -3.12 13.49 25.65
CA THR A 556 -3.42 12.08 25.98
C THR A 556 -4.89 11.74 25.74
N VAL A 557 -5.15 10.53 25.21
CA VAL A 557 -6.51 10.03 24.95
C VAL A 557 -6.90 8.94 25.94
N GLY A 558 -7.78 9.28 26.88
CA GLY A 558 -8.36 8.31 27.81
C GLY A 558 -7.43 7.80 28.92
N GLU A 559 -7.94 6.86 29.71
CA GLU A 559 -7.27 6.39 30.94
C GLU A 559 -6.07 5.49 30.62
N SER A 560 -6.23 4.53 29.69
CA SER A 560 -5.15 3.58 29.37
C SER A 560 -3.94 4.23 28.71
N ALA A 561 -4.15 5.20 27.81
CA ALA A 561 -3.03 5.95 27.23
C ALA A 561 -2.37 6.84 28.30
N PHE A 562 -3.16 7.41 29.22
CA PHE A 562 -2.61 8.20 30.32
C PHE A 562 -1.75 7.36 31.26
N GLU A 563 -2.17 6.14 31.63
CA GLU A 563 -1.35 5.21 32.43
C GLU A 563 -0.03 4.86 31.73
N ALA A 564 -0.08 4.63 30.41
CA ALA A 564 1.12 4.34 29.62
C ALA A 564 2.07 5.55 29.56
N VAL A 565 1.54 6.76 29.38
CA VAL A 565 2.32 8.01 29.45
C VAL A 565 2.86 8.24 30.86
N GLU A 566 2.07 8.02 31.90
CA GLU A 566 2.53 8.14 33.28
C GLU A 566 3.71 7.21 33.56
N LYS A 567 3.63 5.95 33.14
CA LYS A 567 4.75 5.00 33.31
C LYS A 567 6.03 5.49 32.62
N LEU A 568 5.90 6.06 31.41
CA LEU A 568 7.00 6.66 30.68
C LEU A 568 7.57 7.87 31.43
N MET A 569 6.71 8.82 31.79
CA MET A 569 7.10 10.09 32.38
C MET A 569 7.69 9.90 33.78
N MET A 570 7.14 9.01 34.61
CA MET A 570 7.71 8.68 35.93
C MET A 570 9.13 8.13 35.87
N SER A 571 9.56 7.60 34.72
CA SER A 571 10.90 7.02 34.55
C SER A 571 11.94 8.04 34.07
N TYR A 572 11.53 9.04 33.28
CA TYR A 572 12.48 9.92 32.56
C TYR A 572 12.22 11.43 32.72
N SER A 573 11.01 11.84 33.11
CA SER A 573 10.65 13.24 33.32
C SER A 573 10.94 13.68 34.76
N THR A 574 11.48 14.89 34.87
CA THR A 574 11.78 15.54 36.14
C THR A 574 10.57 16.35 36.64
N GLN A 575 9.73 16.89 35.74
CA GLN A 575 8.58 17.70 36.15
C GLN A 575 7.31 16.90 36.40
N PHE A 576 7.10 15.79 35.70
CA PHE A 576 5.86 15.04 35.75
C PHE A 576 5.51 14.56 37.18
N PRO A 577 6.43 13.98 37.97
CA PRO A 577 6.12 13.53 39.33
C PRO A 577 5.62 14.65 40.25
N VAL A 578 6.07 15.88 40.02
CA VAL A 578 5.74 17.06 40.84
C VAL A 578 4.44 17.73 40.37
N GLN A 579 4.19 17.76 39.06
CA GLN A 579 3.07 18.51 38.46
C GLN A 579 1.81 17.68 38.19
N LYS A 580 1.88 16.35 38.31
CA LYS A 580 0.75 15.46 38.03
C LYS A 580 -0.46 15.81 38.91
N ARG A 581 -1.63 16.01 38.30
CA ARG A 581 -2.92 16.04 39.00
C ARG A 581 -3.55 14.65 39.01
N ASN A 582 -4.32 14.34 40.05
CA ASN A 582 -5.05 13.06 40.15
C ASN A 582 -6.04 12.81 38.99
N ARG A 583 -6.53 13.86 38.32
CA ARG A 583 -7.33 13.77 37.08
C ARG A 583 -7.02 14.94 36.14
N PRO A 584 -6.13 14.76 35.15
CA PRO A 584 -5.89 15.77 34.12
C PRO A 584 -7.07 15.88 33.15
N LYS A 585 -7.01 16.87 32.26
CA LYS A 585 -7.97 17.05 31.16
C LYS A 585 -7.66 16.00 30.07
N CYS A 586 -8.10 14.76 30.28
CA CYS A 586 -8.00 13.70 29.28
C CYS A 586 -9.18 13.75 28.30
N PHE A 587 -8.91 13.48 27.02
CA PHE A 587 -9.99 13.25 26.07
C PHE A 587 -10.64 11.90 26.33
N LYS A 588 -11.89 11.73 25.89
CA LYS A 588 -12.59 10.45 26.02
C LYS A 588 -11.86 9.37 25.24
N ASP A 589 -11.74 8.19 25.85
CA ASP A 589 -11.25 6.98 25.22
C ASP A 589 -11.97 6.68 23.90
N HIS A 590 -11.25 6.00 23.02
CA HIS A 590 -11.78 5.40 21.81
C HIS A 590 -12.91 4.44 22.16
N GLY A 591 -13.99 4.54 21.38
CA GLY A 591 -15.21 3.80 21.65
C GLY A 591 -15.63 2.93 20.49
N PHE A 592 -15.96 1.69 20.82
CA PHE A 592 -16.67 0.77 19.95
C PHE A 592 -18.12 1.26 19.78
N PRO A 593 -18.63 1.35 18.54
CA PRO A 593 -20.00 1.75 18.28
C PRO A 593 -21.00 0.93 19.10
N LYS A 594 -22.06 1.56 19.60
CA LYS A 594 -23.12 0.88 20.37
C LYS A 594 -23.68 -0.32 19.62
N GLU A 595 -23.80 -0.22 18.30
CA GLU A 595 -24.30 -1.30 17.44
C GLU A 595 -23.40 -2.53 17.41
N MET A 596 -22.08 -2.34 17.59
CA MET A 596 -21.10 -3.42 17.68
C MET A 596 -21.09 -4.09 19.06
N VAL A 597 -21.39 -3.33 20.12
CA VAL A 597 -21.31 -3.79 21.51
C VAL A 597 -22.62 -4.39 22.03
N ARG A 598 -23.76 -3.78 21.68
CA ARG A 598 -25.08 -4.14 22.20
C ARG A 598 -25.49 -5.60 21.98
N PRO A 599 -25.12 -6.29 20.88
CA PRO A 599 -25.42 -7.71 20.71
C PRO A 599 -24.75 -8.60 21.75
N LEU A 600 -23.60 -8.18 22.29
CA LEU A 600 -22.78 -8.97 23.23
C LEU A 600 -22.96 -8.50 24.68
N VAL A 601 -23.24 -7.22 24.91
CA VAL A 601 -23.47 -6.64 26.23
C VAL A 601 -24.91 -6.14 26.32
N ASN A 602 -25.77 -6.95 26.94
CA ASN A 602 -27.20 -6.65 27.05
C ASN A 602 -27.47 -5.47 28.01
N THR A 603 -28.59 -4.78 27.82
CA THR A 603 -29.05 -3.63 28.63
C THR A 603 -29.21 -3.91 30.13
N TYR A 604 -29.34 -5.18 30.52
CA TYR A 604 -29.36 -5.62 31.92
C TYR A 604 -27.98 -5.60 32.58
N GLN A 605 -26.90 -5.78 31.80
CA GLN A 605 -25.51 -5.75 32.28
C GLN A 605 -24.91 -4.34 32.22
N TYR A 606 -25.34 -3.54 31.25
CA TYR A 606 -24.91 -2.15 31.09
C TYR A 606 -26.10 -1.26 30.72
N HIS A 607 -26.40 -0.27 31.58
CA HIS A 607 -27.49 0.67 31.35
C HIS A 607 -27.07 1.74 30.32
N TRP A 608 -27.51 1.54 29.08
CA TRP A 608 -27.29 2.49 27.99
C TRP A 608 -28.23 3.68 28.09
N ASN A 609 -27.67 4.89 28.16
CA ASN A 609 -28.47 6.11 28.05
C ASN A 609 -28.83 6.38 26.58
N ASN A 610 -29.95 7.08 26.32
CA ASN A 610 -30.39 7.43 24.96
C ASN A 610 -29.36 8.29 24.19
N SER A 611 -28.45 8.96 24.89
CA SER A 611 -27.39 9.80 24.31
C SER A 611 -26.06 9.05 24.06
N GLN A 612 -25.88 7.84 24.60
CA GLN A 612 -24.64 7.07 24.42
C GLN A 612 -24.63 6.35 23.07
N LYS A 613 -23.68 6.73 22.22
CA LYS A 613 -23.48 6.16 20.86
C LYS A 613 -22.34 5.14 20.77
N GLN A 614 -21.49 5.04 21.78
CA GLN A 614 -20.34 4.13 21.82
C GLN A 614 -20.00 3.72 23.26
N MET A 615 -19.33 2.58 23.43
CA MET A 615 -18.73 2.14 24.69
C MET A 615 -17.22 2.15 24.56
N ILE A 616 -16.52 2.72 25.55
CA ILE A 616 -15.06 2.84 25.52
C ILE A 616 -14.37 1.48 25.65
N ALA A 617 -13.23 1.30 24.99
CA ALA A 617 -12.52 0.01 24.93
C ALA A 617 -12.26 -0.65 26.30
N PRO A 618 -11.82 0.08 27.35
CA PRO A 618 -11.63 -0.51 28.68
C PRO A 618 -12.93 -1.01 29.32
N THR A 619 -14.05 -0.36 29.02
CA THR A 619 -15.37 -0.81 29.52
C THR A 619 -15.82 -2.05 28.76
N VAL A 620 -15.61 -2.11 27.45
CA VAL A 620 -15.94 -3.30 26.65
C VAL A 620 -15.23 -4.54 27.20
N LYS A 621 -13.93 -4.45 27.48
CA LYS A 621 -13.15 -5.57 28.04
C LYS A 621 -13.66 -6.09 29.40
N LYS A 622 -14.31 -5.25 30.20
CA LYS A 622 -14.93 -5.68 31.47
C LYS A 622 -16.12 -6.63 31.24
N PHE A 623 -16.80 -6.50 30.10
CA PHE A 623 -17.97 -7.31 29.77
C PHE A 623 -17.67 -8.43 28.77
N VAL A 624 -16.71 -8.21 27.87
CA VAL A 624 -16.26 -9.16 26.85
C VAL A 624 -14.76 -9.34 27.02
N ALA A 625 -14.36 -10.35 27.81
CA ALA A 625 -12.96 -10.58 28.16
C ALA A 625 -12.07 -10.84 26.93
N ASP A 626 -12.61 -11.51 25.91
CA ASP A 626 -11.91 -11.85 24.66
C ASP A 626 -11.93 -10.72 23.62
N ALA A 627 -12.34 -9.50 24.01
CA ALA A 627 -12.34 -8.37 23.11
C ALA A 627 -10.91 -7.95 22.73
N THR A 628 -10.73 -7.58 21.47
CA THR A 628 -9.47 -7.19 20.87
C THR A 628 -8.77 -6.05 21.60
N ASP A 629 -7.45 -6.08 21.57
CA ASP A 629 -6.60 -4.98 22.00
C ASP A 629 -6.55 -3.83 20.99
N LEU A 630 -6.99 -4.05 19.75
CA LEU A 630 -6.99 -3.03 18.70
C LEU A 630 -7.83 -1.80 19.08
N ILE A 631 -7.32 -0.61 18.79
CA ILE A 631 -7.96 0.64 19.18
C ILE A 631 -8.77 1.20 18.00
N PRO A 632 -10.10 1.38 18.14
CA PRO A 632 -10.97 1.86 17.07
C PRO A 632 -10.94 3.40 16.95
N VAL A 633 -10.15 3.93 16.03
CA VAL A 633 -10.02 5.38 15.78
C VAL A 633 -11.14 5.84 14.84
N LYS A 634 -12.01 6.75 15.31
CA LYS A 634 -13.13 7.23 14.51
C LYS A 634 -12.70 8.15 13.35
N VAL A 635 -13.15 7.84 12.13
CA VAL A 635 -13.09 8.74 10.96
C VAL A 635 -14.12 9.86 11.11
N LYS A 636 -13.69 11.11 10.90
CA LYS A 636 -14.56 12.29 10.85
C LYS A 636 -14.97 12.63 9.42
N LYS A 637 -14.03 12.64 8.48
CA LYS A 637 -14.26 12.91 7.05
C LYS A 637 -13.05 12.50 6.21
N VAL A 638 -13.22 12.47 4.90
CA VAL A 638 -12.12 12.32 3.93
C VAL A 638 -12.11 13.53 3.01
N GLU A 639 -10.95 14.14 2.83
CA GLU A 639 -10.70 15.23 1.89
C GLU A 639 -9.89 14.67 0.72
N MET A 640 -10.32 14.94 -0.51
CA MET A 640 -9.57 14.52 -1.71
C MET A 640 -8.68 15.67 -2.19
N ASP A 641 -7.64 15.32 -2.94
CA ASP A 641 -6.79 16.25 -3.68
C ASP A 641 -6.22 17.38 -2.83
N VAL A 642 -5.70 17.02 -1.66
CA VAL A 642 -5.25 18.00 -0.65
C VAL A 642 -3.90 18.60 -1.01
N ARG A 643 -2.99 17.77 -1.56
CA ARG A 643 -1.67 18.17 -2.10
C ARG A 643 -1.10 17.04 -2.94
N GLU A 644 -0.07 17.36 -3.72
CA GLU A 644 0.77 16.37 -4.38
C GLU A 644 2.04 16.10 -3.57
N ALA A 645 2.53 14.86 -3.59
CA ALA A 645 3.80 14.47 -3.02
C ALA A 645 4.37 13.25 -3.75
N SER A 646 5.68 13.03 -3.63
CA SER A 646 6.27 11.74 -3.99
C SER A 646 5.66 10.64 -3.13
N THR A 647 5.32 9.52 -3.76
CA THR A 647 4.59 8.43 -3.11
C THR A 647 5.29 7.09 -3.29
N TYR A 648 5.19 6.28 -2.25
CA TYR A 648 5.85 4.99 -2.14
C TYR A 648 4.85 3.92 -1.71
N ASP A 649 5.15 2.67 -2.02
CA ASP A 649 4.41 1.49 -1.55
C ASP A 649 5.40 0.38 -1.20
N ILE A 650 4.99 -0.54 -0.31
CA ILE A 650 5.81 -1.68 0.10
C ILE A 650 4.99 -2.96 0.10
N GLU A 651 5.65 -4.07 -0.19
CA GLU A 651 5.05 -5.41 -0.13
C GLU A 651 5.60 -6.17 1.08
N VAL A 652 4.72 -6.85 1.79
CA VAL A 652 5.06 -7.57 3.01
C VAL A 652 4.69 -9.04 2.84
N ALA A 653 5.66 -9.90 3.13
CA ALA A 653 5.53 -11.35 2.95
C ALA A 653 4.26 -11.90 3.61
N SER A 654 3.50 -12.71 2.86
CA SER A 654 2.38 -13.55 3.32
C SER A 654 1.13 -12.83 3.85
N ILE A 655 1.26 -11.61 4.36
CA ILE A 655 0.22 -10.92 5.12
C ILE A 655 -0.32 -9.70 4.36
N HIS A 656 0.45 -9.13 3.43
CA HIS A 656 -0.01 -8.10 2.50
C HIS A 656 -0.58 -6.83 3.17
N GLU A 657 -0.13 -6.55 4.39
CA GLU A 657 -0.46 -5.38 5.21
C GLU A 657 0.69 -4.98 6.13
N PHE A 658 0.70 -3.74 6.60
CA PHE A 658 1.68 -3.21 7.56
C PHE A 658 1.13 -2.01 8.35
N VAL A 659 1.84 -1.63 9.42
CA VAL A 659 1.50 -0.49 10.27
C VAL A 659 2.31 0.75 9.86
N CYS A 660 1.63 1.84 9.54
CA CYS A 660 2.20 3.14 9.24
C CYS A 660 1.54 4.21 10.12
N GLU A 661 2.34 5.02 10.83
CA GLU A 661 1.86 6.02 11.80
C GLU A 661 0.85 5.44 12.82
N GLY A 662 1.04 4.16 13.19
CA GLY A 662 0.13 3.42 14.08
C GLY A 662 -1.11 2.82 13.41
N VAL A 663 -1.38 3.12 12.15
CA VAL A 663 -2.57 2.66 11.39
C VAL A 663 -2.23 1.46 10.50
N LEU A 664 -3.12 0.46 10.43
CA LEU A 664 -2.95 -0.74 9.60
C LEU A 664 -3.43 -0.52 8.15
N VAL A 665 -2.59 -0.81 7.16
CA VAL A 665 -2.78 -0.54 5.71
C VAL A 665 -2.36 -1.72 4.80
N ALA A 666 -2.70 -1.76 3.49
CA ALA A 666 -2.53 -2.95 2.60
C ALA A 666 -1.94 -2.71 1.17
N ASN A 667 -1.38 -3.76 0.53
CA ASN A 667 -0.69 -3.74 -0.80
C ASN A 667 -1.42 -4.51 -1.98
N SER A 668 -0.79 -4.77 -3.16
CA SER A 668 -1.36 -5.44 -4.39
C SER A 668 -0.36 -6.29 -5.25
N ALA A 669 -0.78 -7.41 -5.93
CA ALA A 669 0.08 -8.37 -6.70
C ALA A 669 -0.52 -8.99 -8.02
N GLY A 670 0.29 -9.62 -8.92
CA GLY A 670 -0.05 -10.35 -10.19
C GLY A 670 0.60 -11.77 -10.38
N MET A 671 0.49 -12.48 -11.54
CA MET A 671 1.04 -13.88 -11.76
C MET A 671 1.45 -14.26 -13.23
N ARG A 672 2.48 -15.12 -13.44
CA ARG A 672 3.07 -15.68 -14.70
C ARG A 672 3.32 -17.19 -14.63
N GLN A 673 3.32 -17.92 -15.77
CA GLN A 673 3.61 -19.36 -15.81
C GLN A 673 4.64 -19.74 -16.89
N GLY A 674 5.52 -20.68 -16.59
CA GLY A 674 6.54 -21.20 -17.51
C GLY A 674 6.90 -22.65 -17.21
N ASN A 675 7.45 -23.35 -18.20
CA ASN A 675 7.76 -24.79 -18.08
C ASN A 675 8.80 -25.03 -16.98
N SER A 676 8.60 -26.07 -16.17
CA SER A 676 9.54 -26.52 -15.14
C SER A 676 10.97 -26.80 -15.66
N SER A 677 11.12 -27.19 -16.93
CA SER A 677 12.44 -27.43 -17.54
C SER A 677 13.13 -26.16 -18.06
N ASP A 678 12.42 -25.04 -18.15
CA ASP A 678 13.01 -23.76 -18.54
C ASP A 678 13.79 -23.17 -17.35
N ARG A 679 15.08 -23.46 -17.32
CA ARG A 679 15.97 -22.94 -16.29
C ARG A 679 16.03 -21.42 -16.28
N LEU A 680 15.93 -20.74 -17.43
CA LEU A 680 15.97 -19.28 -17.48
C LEU A 680 14.74 -18.68 -16.80
N PHE A 681 13.54 -19.22 -17.07
CA PHE A 681 12.30 -18.82 -16.40
C PHE A 681 12.32 -19.17 -14.90
N ALA A 682 12.79 -20.38 -14.57
CA ALA A 682 12.82 -20.91 -13.21
C ALA A 682 13.74 -20.12 -12.26
N VAL A 683 14.81 -19.52 -12.80
CA VAL A 683 15.77 -18.70 -12.07
C VAL A 683 15.66 -17.21 -12.42
N ALA A 684 14.67 -16.81 -13.23
CA ALA A 684 14.52 -15.41 -13.69
C ALA A 684 14.43 -14.44 -12.50
N LYS A 685 13.81 -14.92 -11.41
CA LYS A 685 13.65 -14.20 -10.15
C LYS A 685 14.62 -14.64 -9.05
N ASP A 686 15.56 -15.52 -9.36
CA ASP A 686 16.61 -15.89 -8.40
C ASP A 686 17.59 -14.73 -8.27
N ASN A 687 17.87 -14.34 -7.03
CA ASN A 687 18.70 -13.17 -6.73
C ASN A 687 18.23 -11.93 -7.50
N LEU A 688 16.90 -11.79 -7.69
CA LEU A 688 16.29 -10.57 -8.23
C LEU A 688 16.77 -9.37 -7.41
N TRP A 689 16.88 -9.59 -6.10
CA TRP A 689 17.52 -8.71 -5.15
C TRP A 689 18.95 -9.18 -4.91
N ARG A 690 19.92 -8.29 -5.10
CA ARG A 690 21.35 -8.53 -4.86
C ARG A 690 21.87 -7.51 -3.88
N GLN A 691 22.79 -7.94 -3.04
CA GLN A 691 23.52 -7.07 -2.14
C GLN A 691 24.77 -6.56 -2.88
N ASP A 692 24.97 -5.23 -2.94
CA ASP A 692 26.17 -4.63 -3.49
C ASP A 692 27.39 -4.83 -2.57
N GLU A 693 28.57 -4.42 -3.02
CA GLU A 693 29.84 -4.53 -2.27
C GLU A 693 29.81 -3.80 -0.91
N ASN A 694 28.88 -2.85 -0.74
CA ASN A 694 28.70 -2.07 0.49
C ASN A 694 27.62 -2.65 1.41
N GLY A 695 27.01 -3.78 1.05
CA GLY A 695 25.96 -4.39 1.85
C GLY A 695 24.55 -3.86 1.56
N ASN A 696 24.34 -3.01 0.54
CA ASN A 696 23.02 -2.49 0.19
C ASN A 696 22.28 -3.46 -0.74
N TRP A 697 21.03 -3.79 -0.42
CA TRP A 697 20.18 -4.58 -1.29
C TRP A 697 19.55 -3.70 -2.38
N GLY A 698 19.79 -4.04 -3.64
CA GLY A 698 19.17 -3.42 -4.82
C GLY A 698 18.57 -4.49 -5.73
N ILE A 699 17.60 -4.11 -6.55
CA ILE A 699 17.10 -4.95 -7.64
C ILE A 699 17.92 -4.68 -8.88
N ASP A 700 18.20 -5.74 -9.64
CA ASP A 700 18.73 -5.60 -11.00
C ASP A 700 17.75 -4.77 -11.84
N PRO A 701 18.10 -3.53 -12.27
CA PRO A 701 17.19 -2.65 -12.99
C PRO A 701 16.67 -3.28 -14.29
N GLU A 702 17.42 -4.21 -14.89
CA GLU A 702 17.02 -4.93 -16.10
C GLU A 702 15.95 -6.01 -15.83
N ARG A 703 15.73 -6.37 -14.56
CA ARG A 703 14.79 -7.41 -14.13
C ARG A 703 13.66 -6.88 -13.23
N ASP A 704 13.65 -5.58 -12.92
CA ASP A 704 12.70 -4.95 -12.00
C ASP A 704 11.23 -5.22 -12.35
N ALA A 705 10.89 -5.22 -13.65
CA ALA A 705 9.52 -5.46 -14.10
C ALA A 705 8.96 -6.84 -13.70
N LEU A 706 9.81 -7.87 -13.57
CA LEU A 706 9.41 -9.24 -13.20
C LEU A 706 8.76 -9.33 -11.81
N ARG A 707 8.86 -8.27 -10.99
CA ARG A 707 8.19 -8.18 -9.68
C ARG A 707 6.68 -8.00 -9.78
N MET A 708 6.15 -7.63 -10.94
CA MET A 708 4.72 -7.37 -11.13
C MET A 708 3.87 -8.64 -11.06
N ALA A 709 4.51 -9.81 -11.05
CA ALA A 709 3.81 -11.07 -11.04
C ALA A 709 4.60 -12.23 -10.39
N ASN A 710 3.89 -13.15 -9.73
CA ASN A 710 4.44 -14.40 -9.19
C ASN A 710 4.74 -15.40 -10.31
N HIS A 711 5.86 -16.13 -10.27
CA HIS A 711 6.16 -17.15 -11.28
C HIS A 711 5.70 -18.56 -10.82
N THR A 712 4.96 -19.27 -11.68
CA THR A 712 4.57 -20.67 -11.48
C THR A 712 5.27 -21.59 -12.47
N HIS A 713 5.92 -22.63 -11.96
CA HIS A 713 6.62 -23.63 -12.73
C HIS A 713 5.64 -24.77 -13.08
N VAL A 714 5.45 -25.03 -14.36
CA VAL A 714 4.51 -26.03 -14.86
C VAL A 714 5.27 -27.33 -15.14
N PHE A 715 4.94 -28.38 -14.40
CA PHE A 715 5.48 -29.72 -14.55
C PHE A 715 4.56 -30.55 -15.46
N HIS A 716 5.12 -31.16 -16.49
CA HIS A 716 4.39 -32.09 -17.38
C HIS A 716 4.48 -33.55 -16.91
N HIS A 717 5.44 -33.87 -16.05
CA HIS A 717 5.41 -35.06 -15.20
C HIS A 717 4.80 -34.75 -13.84
N LYS A 718 4.40 -35.79 -13.10
CA LYS A 718 4.00 -35.61 -11.70
C LYS A 718 5.25 -35.21 -10.90
N PRO A 719 5.25 -34.06 -10.20
CA PRO A 719 6.39 -33.64 -9.40
C PRO A 719 6.77 -34.71 -8.38
N THR A 720 8.06 -34.94 -8.22
CA THR A 720 8.64 -35.79 -7.18
C THR A 720 8.46 -35.15 -5.81
N LEU A 721 8.68 -35.95 -4.76
CA LEU A 721 8.67 -35.43 -3.39
C LEU A 721 9.79 -34.42 -3.20
N GLU A 722 10.99 -34.70 -3.72
CA GLU A 722 12.13 -33.79 -3.67
C GLU A 722 11.82 -32.45 -4.35
N GLU A 723 11.30 -32.45 -5.59
CA GLU A 723 10.92 -31.22 -6.30
C GLU A 723 9.84 -30.43 -5.54
N SER A 724 8.88 -31.12 -4.91
CA SER A 724 7.85 -30.49 -4.09
C SER A 724 8.43 -29.86 -2.81
N VAL A 725 9.36 -30.55 -2.15
CA VAL A 725 10.04 -30.05 -0.95
C VAL A 725 10.95 -28.87 -1.28
N GLU A 726 11.68 -28.92 -2.39
CA GLU A 726 12.50 -27.81 -2.88
C GLU A 726 11.65 -26.59 -3.24
N ALA A 727 10.52 -26.78 -3.93
CA ALA A 727 9.58 -25.72 -4.23
C ALA A 727 9.02 -25.06 -2.95
N VAL A 728 8.59 -25.86 -1.97
CA VAL A 728 8.09 -25.33 -0.68
C VAL A 728 9.20 -24.61 0.09
N ARG A 729 10.43 -25.14 0.10
CA ARG A 729 11.59 -24.45 0.70
C ARG A 729 11.87 -23.13 -0.01
N LYS A 730 11.87 -23.12 -1.34
CA LYS A 730 12.08 -21.92 -2.15
C LYS A 730 11.00 -20.87 -1.85
N GLN A 731 9.72 -21.27 -1.80
CA GLN A 731 8.62 -20.39 -1.40
C GLN A 731 8.80 -19.84 0.01
N PHE A 732 9.25 -20.67 0.95
CA PHE A 732 9.51 -20.25 2.32
C PHE A 732 10.63 -19.20 2.41
N TYR A 733 11.72 -19.35 1.64
CA TYR A 733 12.89 -18.47 1.70
C TYR A 733 12.82 -17.24 0.78
N SER A 734 12.14 -17.32 -0.36
CA SER A 734 12.13 -16.25 -1.37
C SER A 734 10.73 -15.79 -1.79
N GLY A 735 9.65 -16.43 -1.32
CA GLY A 735 8.28 -16.14 -1.78
C GLY A 735 7.98 -16.62 -3.21
N GLU A 736 8.95 -17.24 -3.90
CA GLU A 736 8.86 -17.71 -5.29
C GLU A 736 8.93 -19.24 -5.38
N GLY A 737 8.70 -19.80 -6.56
CA GLY A 737 8.72 -21.25 -6.78
C GLY A 737 7.36 -21.91 -6.58
N ALA A 738 6.29 -21.21 -6.95
CA ALA A 738 4.99 -21.84 -7.14
C ALA A 738 5.13 -22.96 -8.19
N ILE A 739 4.47 -24.10 -7.97
CA ILE A 739 4.48 -25.23 -8.90
C ILE A 739 3.07 -25.65 -9.27
N GLN A 740 2.93 -26.18 -10.47
CA GLN A 740 1.69 -26.75 -10.97
C GLN A 740 2.00 -28.06 -11.69
N TRP A 741 1.15 -29.08 -11.51
CA TRP A 741 1.16 -30.25 -12.37
C TRP A 741 0.14 -30.08 -13.51
N ALA A 742 0.64 -30.03 -14.75
CA ALA A 742 -0.10 -29.87 -15.98
C ALA A 742 -1.21 -30.92 -16.15
N GLY A 743 -0.90 -32.20 -15.91
CA GLY A 743 -1.88 -33.29 -16.08
C GLY A 743 -3.12 -33.10 -15.22
N GLU A 744 -2.94 -32.65 -13.97
CA GLU A 744 -4.05 -32.34 -13.07
C GLU A 744 -4.83 -31.09 -13.51
N ALA A 745 -4.16 -30.07 -14.03
CA ALA A 745 -4.83 -28.89 -14.57
C ALA A 745 -5.70 -29.24 -15.79
N VAL A 746 -5.15 -29.99 -16.75
CA VAL A 746 -5.89 -30.44 -17.95
C VAL A 746 -7.05 -31.35 -17.58
N ALA A 747 -6.85 -32.28 -16.65
CA ALA A 747 -7.92 -33.16 -16.17
C ALA A 747 -9.08 -32.37 -15.57
N ARG A 748 -8.78 -31.33 -14.77
CA ARG A 748 -9.81 -30.44 -14.20
C ARG A 748 -10.51 -29.62 -15.28
N ALA A 749 -9.78 -29.09 -16.25
CA ALA A 749 -10.32 -28.28 -17.34
C ALA A 749 -11.17 -29.07 -18.35
N ASN A 750 -11.09 -30.40 -18.31
CA ASN A 750 -11.84 -31.32 -19.16
C ASN A 750 -12.83 -32.16 -18.34
N ARG A 751 -13.40 -31.62 -17.26
CA ARG A 751 -14.31 -32.35 -16.35
C ARG A 751 -15.55 -32.92 -17.06
N ASP A 752 -15.95 -32.34 -18.18
CA ASP A 752 -17.00 -32.84 -19.06
C ASP A 752 -16.67 -34.22 -19.66
N LEU A 753 -15.40 -34.45 -20.00
CA LEU A 753 -14.91 -35.73 -20.53
C LEU A 753 -14.33 -36.60 -19.41
N VAL A 754 -13.55 -36.01 -18.51
CA VAL A 754 -12.90 -36.64 -17.36
C VAL A 754 -13.81 -36.59 -16.13
N SER A 755 -14.99 -37.20 -16.26
CA SER A 755 -16.15 -36.97 -15.38
C SER A 755 -16.14 -37.77 -14.07
N THR A 756 -15.42 -38.89 -13.99
CA THR A 756 -15.33 -39.72 -12.77
C THR A 756 -13.91 -39.80 -12.20
N PRO A 757 -13.74 -40.12 -10.90
CA PRO A 757 -12.41 -40.33 -10.32
C PRO A 757 -11.61 -41.45 -11.00
N GLU A 758 -12.27 -42.47 -11.55
CA GLU A 758 -11.65 -43.59 -12.25
C GLU A 758 -11.11 -43.13 -13.61
N ILE A 759 -11.93 -42.45 -14.41
CA ILE A 759 -11.54 -41.87 -15.71
C ILE A 759 -10.42 -40.85 -15.51
N LYS A 760 -10.51 -40.03 -14.46
CA LYS A 760 -9.43 -39.09 -14.09
C LYS A 760 -8.12 -39.82 -13.82
N ARG A 761 -8.15 -40.89 -13.04
CA ARG A 761 -6.94 -41.67 -12.70
C ARG A 761 -6.31 -42.28 -13.95
N ASP A 762 -7.13 -42.79 -14.85
CA ASP A 762 -6.67 -43.37 -16.12
C ASP A 762 -6.09 -42.31 -17.06
N PHE A 763 -6.78 -41.17 -17.23
CA PHE A 763 -6.27 -40.02 -17.99
C PHE A 763 -4.95 -39.52 -17.43
N LEU A 764 -4.83 -39.34 -16.11
CA LEU A 764 -3.59 -38.87 -15.48
C LEU A 764 -2.43 -39.84 -15.68
N LYS A 765 -2.70 -41.15 -15.74
CA LYS A 765 -1.69 -42.15 -16.08
C LYS A 765 -1.25 -41.98 -17.55
N ALA A 766 -2.20 -41.88 -18.48
CA ALA A 766 -1.90 -41.65 -19.88
C ALA A 766 -1.14 -40.32 -20.11
N TYR A 767 -1.49 -39.26 -19.39
CA TYR A 767 -0.77 -37.98 -19.43
C TYR A 767 0.67 -38.11 -18.97
N GLY A 768 0.91 -38.83 -17.87
CA GLY A 768 2.27 -39.09 -17.38
C GLY A 768 3.13 -39.96 -18.31
N GLU A 769 2.51 -40.69 -19.22
CA GLU A 769 3.17 -41.51 -20.26
C GLU A 769 3.22 -40.80 -21.63
N ASP A 770 2.95 -39.49 -21.67
CA ASP A 770 2.88 -38.66 -22.89
C ASP A 770 1.87 -39.17 -23.95
N ASN A 771 0.83 -39.88 -23.48
CA ASN A 771 -0.21 -40.50 -24.30
C ASN A 771 -1.57 -39.78 -24.19
N ALA A 772 -1.62 -38.57 -23.63
CA ALA A 772 -2.89 -37.85 -23.38
C ALA A 772 -3.72 -37.63 -24.66
N LYS A 773 -3.07 -37.26 -25.76
CA LYS A 773 -3.71 -37.10 -27.08
C LYS A 773 -4.33 -38.40 -27.58
N LYS A 774 -3.55 -39.49 -27.53
CA LYS A 774 -4.02 -40.82 -27.91
C LYS A 774 -5.19 -41.28 -27.03
N TRP A 775 -5.11 -41.03 -25.73
CA TRP A 775 -6.17 -41.35 -24.77
C TRP A 775 -7.49 -40.66 -25.13
N PHE A 776 -7.46 -39.36 -25.47
CA PHE A 776 -8.65 -38.64 -25.92
C PHE A 776 -9.19 -39.19 -27.24
N GLN A 777 -8.32 -39.54 -28.20
CA GLN A 777 -8.73 -40.12 -29.48
C GLN A 777 -9.38 -41.50 -29.32
N GLU A 778 -8.91 -42.32 -28.37
CA GLU A 778 -9.47 -43.65 -28.10
C GLU A 778 -10.82 -43.58 -27.38
N HIS A 779 -10.96 -42.66 -26.42
CA HIS A 779 -12.19 -42.51 -25.64
C HIS A 779 -13.25 -41.64 -26.33
N TYR A 780 -12.82 -40.71 -27.18
CA TYR A 780 -13.67 -39.75 -27.91
C TYR A 780 -13.27 -39.68 -29.39
N PRO A 781 -13.50 -40.75 -30.18
CA PRO A 781 -13.00 -40.85 -31.56
C PRO A 781 -13.55 -39.78 -32.53
N ASN A 782 -14.63 -39.11 -32.16
CA ASN A 782 -15.24 -38.04 -32.96
C ASN A 782 -14.71 -36.64 -32.62
N ILE A 783 -13.79 -36.50 -31.67
CA ILE A 783 -13.19 -35.20 -31.33
C ILE A 783 -12.31 -34.74 -32.51
N SER A 784 -12.48 -33.49 -32.93
CA SER A 784 -11.60 -32.93 -33.97
C SER A 784 -10.20 -32.74 -33.42
N ASN A 785 -9.19 -32.74 -34.29
CA ASN A 785 -7.81 -32.46 -33.88
C ASN A 785 -7.71 -31.05 -33.26
N ASP A 786 -8.38 -30.05 -33.82
CA ASP A 786 -8.36 -28.68 -33.29
C ASP A 786 -8.91 -28.60 -31.86
N GLU A 787 -10.04 -29.27 -31.59
CA GLU A 787 -10.63 -29.30 -30.24
C GLU A 787 -9.77 -30.09 -29.27
N LEU A 788 -9.10 -31.14 -29.74
CA LEU A 788 -8.17 -31.93 -28.93
C LEU A 788 -6.93 -31.13 -28.53
N GLU A 789 -6.30 -30.43 -29.47
CA GLU A 789 -5.17 -29.52 -29.19
C GLU A 789 -5.59 -28.42 -28.22
N HIS A 790 -6.74 -27.79 -28.48
CA HIS A 790 -7.30 -26.77 -27.61
C HIS A 790 -7.52 -27.27 -26.17
N ARG A 791 -8.05 -28.50 -26.00
CA ARG A 791 -8.31 -29.10 -24.69
C ARG A 791 -7.05 -29.48 -23.93
N LEU A 792 -6.03 -29.97 -24.61
CA LEU A 792 -4.73 -30.30 -24.03
C LEU A 792 -3.95 -29.04 -23.63
N ALA A 793 -4.16 -27.94 -24.34
CA ALA A 793 -3.57 -26.64 -24.02
C ALA A 793 -4.20 -25.92 -22.82
N ARG A 794 -5.26 -26.46 -22.18
CA ARG A 794 -5.94 -25.88 -21.00
C ARG A 794 -5.15 -26.06 -19.71
N LEU A 795 -3.94 -25.54 -19.71
CA LEU A 795 -2.94 -25.62 -18.64
C LEU A 795 -2.89 -24.34 -17.81
N GLY A 796 -3.38 -23.21 -18.33
CA GLY A 796 -3.38 -21.91 -17.66
C GLY A 796 -4.24 -21.86 -16.39
N LEU A 797 -3.78 -21.17 -15.35
CA LEU A 797 -4.60 -20.82 -14.16
C LEU A 797 -5.64 -19.75 -14.57
N ASN A 798 -6.91 -19.72 -14.16
CA ASN A 798 -7.59 -20.14 -12.94
C ASN A 798 -9.08 -20.32 -13.29
N PRO A 799 -9.70 -21.51 -13.36
CA PRO A 799 -11.09 -21.60 -13.00
C PRO A 799 -11.12 -21.49 -11.48
N CYS A 800 -11.63 -20.37 -10.97
CA CYS A 800 -12.20 -20.36 -9.63
C CYS A 800 -13.18 -21.54 -9.58
N GLY A 801 -12.76 -22.68 -9.04
CA GLY A 801 -13.31 -23.97 -9.44
C GLY A 801 -12.79 -25.11 -8.59
N SER A 802 -13.07 -25.02 -7.30
CA SER A 802 -13.57 -26.15 -6.50
C SER A 802 -14.42 -25.59 -5.38
#